data_AF-A0A2H6EE01-F1
#
_entry.id   AF-A0A2H6EE01-F1
#
_cell.length_a   1.000
_cell.length_b   1.000
_cell.length_c   1.000
_cell.angle_alpha   90.00
_cell.angle_beta   90.00
_cell.angle_gamma   90.00
#
_symmetry.space_group_name_H-M   'P 1'
#
loop_
_entity.id
_entity.type
_entity.pdbx_description
1 polymer ?
#
loop_
_entity_poly.entity_id
_entity_poly.type
_entity_poly.pdbx_seq_one_letter_code
_entity_poly.pdbx_strand_id
1 'polypeptide(L)'
;MILKKLNYILVLVVSLLFIAQTITIAEGNNNGKNKQGLQKIQTQVPYQFLDINNILTVFRNNGISDFDKDIANAGFVYPKGSGKTAVFASGLLWGAKVVGDPQVRVGGTSYATGLQPGRILPDGTADDPTLEKYRIYRVRPDVYPGGPDVDLSGDAILEFTTASAIRDQYELDWTEWPADLGAPYDDVDGNGIYDPTVDVPGIPGADQTLWFVGNDLNATLTGDLYGAAPMGLEVQGTFWAYNQSGALGHMYFRKYRLINKGAQQDTLASMYVSMWSDVDLGAAGDDFVGVDTTLSLQFTYNASATDAVYSPLPPPAVGFDFFQGPIVPSPGDSAIFNGKRIYDFKNLPMTAAYYFANGDPNIGDPPQGDIDGSTQYYNFFRGRFGISGQPFIDLSTGQITTFALNGDPQTRTGWLDGIQLPPGDRRQGSASGPFTLAPGDTQEVVVAEMVAGAIPGVDRLSAIGLLKFYDQIAQVAYDNFFDLPVPPPAPGVTVTELDKEIVLDWSKDYTKVQATETSDSKGYKFQGYNIYQLPSASASVSEGVRIATYDIIDGIGKIEDLVFDPTTGSVVKVPVQFGNDTGIKRFISITSDQVRGGVPLVNGIKYYYAVTSYSFNSNLDAVPNNLENPLSIITVVPQLPNPGDTYGEGTGSELEVTHVEGTADGGPTVTIVDPAATTGDEYEVFFTQQQQIRDANGNWVPGGIVLRKFGPNEVDTLTGSSIDISAVYGADGSSIQLNFHLNLVSVDGDWADGITVTFPAGVIIVDAPSFSAGNGDIIPVINGQTIEMGDVTHPYTQNGPFTGGEDWVVLVSSFEPLLPVTMDWVIFDDGWAGGPVDAVGSTTVETIGFQSRTADLWNLSDVTTNQLKLENQSVVDGIDLFPPRDDSPTNLGTDAAPVVDGFQINTSVVYGAPVDFSTLTIDGNGSYKIDSYYKYGWAATARAIDAFGAGTTDLDELQKDYEIRFTGEYDTPDTIITGTDTLIVWNIKEGTGSMATIYAARSYNLADHPMNPNPGVDEPFAIRIPFEVWSIDDNRQINILIYDRKQDPTDFSNGAINFYAFNPNDRMYCFFLNTAYHENVVDINGPEVDSLTWNTIWWKTDWVTGDKLIFQYDNPIVFGTDRFRFNSTAPSYSKDLAISQTNEINVFPNPYYGVNSEELNKYNRFVTFSHLPNKAKIRIFNLAGVLVKTIDKNDASQFQRWDLANQSGLPVASGLYIAYIEMPDLGTTKILKIAIIQEQQILDRF
;
A
#
# COMPACT_ATOMS: atom_id res chain seq x y z
N MET A 1 -66.96 -0.76 -48.45
CA MET A 1 -66.76 -0.34 -47.04
C MET A 1 -67.19 -1.39 -46.00
N ILE A 2 -67.48 -2.65 -46.38
CA ILE A 2 -67.76 -3.75 -45.42
C ILE A 2 -66.69 -4.86 -45.44
N LEU A 3 -65.86 -4.96 -46.50
CA LEU A 3 -64.81 -6.00 -46.59
C LEU A 3 -63.50 -5.70 -45.82
N LYS A 4 -63.16 -4.44 -45.52
CA LYS A 4 -61.92 -4.11 -44.78
C LYS A 4 -62.05 -4.26 -43.25
N LYS A 5 -63.27 -4.25 -42.69
CA LYS A 5 -63.48 -4.51 -41.26
C LYS A 5 -63.49 -6.01 -40.90
N LEU A 6 -63.66 -6.89 -41.88
CA LEU A 6 -63.67 -8.35 -41.65
C LEU A 6 -62.26 -8.93 -41.47
N ASN A 7 -61.25 -8.37 -42.15
CA ASN A 7 -59.86 -8.83 -42.00
C ASN A 7 -59.22 -8.41 -40.67
N TYR A 8 -59.59 -7.26 -40.10
CA TYR A 8 -59.09 -6.86 -38.78
C TYR A 8 -59.72 -7.66 -37.63
N ILE A 9 -60.97 -8.12 -37.77
CA ILE A 9 -61.62 -8.99 -36.78
C ILE A 9 -61.10 -10.43 -36.89
N LEU A 10 -60.78 -10.93 -38.10
CA LEU A 10 -60.18 -12.25 -38.27
C LEU A 10 -58.74 -12.31 -37.73
N VAL A 11 -57.95 -11.24 -37.91
CA VAL A 11 -56.59 -11.17 -37.35
C VAL A 11 -56.62 -11.00 -35.83
N LEU A 12 -57.55 -10.22 -35.26
CA LEU A 12 -57.70 -10.11 -33.80
C LEU A 12 -58.13 -11.44 -33.15
N VAL A 13 -58.99 -12.22 -33.81
CA VAL A 13 -59.48 -13.52 -33.29
C VAL A 13 -58.42 -14.63 -33.46
N VAL A 14 -57.59 -14.58 -34.51
CA VAL A 14 -56.46 -15.51 -34.68
C VAL A 14 -55.29 -15.15 -33.74
N SER A 15 -55.05 -13.86 -33.45
CA SER A 15 -54.07 -13.44 -32.44
C SER A 15 -54.49 -13.77 -31.01
N LEU A 16 -55.78 -13.74 -30.68
CA LEU A 16 -56.29 -14.20 -29.38
C LEU A 16 -56.23 -15.73 -29.21
N LEU A 17 -56.20 -16.50 -30.30
CA LEU A 17 -56.02 -17.96 -30.27
C LEU A 17 -54.55 -18.39 -30.08
N PHE A 18 -53.57 -17.53 -30.40
CA PHE A 18 -52.14 -17.78 -30.13
C PHE A 18 -51.66 -17.28 -28.76
N ILE A 19 -52.43 -16.47 -28.06
CA ILE A 19 -52.14 -16.05 -26.67
C ILE A 19 -52.76 -17.02 -25.64
N ALA A 20 -53.60 -17.97 -26.08
CA ALA A 20 -54.20 -19.02 -25.24
C ALA A 20 -53.49 -20.39 -25.34
N GLN A 21 -52.29 -20.47 -25.92
CA GLN A 21 -51.47 -21.68 -25.98
C GLN A 21 -50.03 -21.45 -25.50
N THR A 22 -49.88 -21.04 -24.24
CA THR A 22 -48.74 -21.43 -23.38
C THR A 22 -49.24 -21.73 -21.97
N ILE A 23 -50.30 -22.52 -21.89
CA ILE A 23 -50.67 -23.30 -20.71
C ILE A 23 -50.90 -24.72 -21.24
N THR A 24 -50.25 -25.71 -20.61
CA THR A 24 -50.16 -27.16 -20.91
C THR A 24 -49.07 -27.64 -21.88
N ILE A 25 -47.84 -27.84 -21.35
CA ILE A 25 -47.16 -29.15 -21.34
C ILE A 25 -46.62 -29.38 -19.92
N ALA A 26 -47.40 -30.09 -19.11
CA ALA A 26 -46.93 -30.91 -17.99
C ALA A 26 -47.95 -32.04 -17.85
N GLU A 27 -47.93 -32.98 -18.79
CA GLU A 27 -48.51 -34.30 -18.56
C GLU A 27 -47.35 -35.26 -18.26
N GLY A 28 -47.22 -35.58 -16.97
CA GLY A 28 -46.33 -36.59 -16.41
C GLY A 28 -46.95 -37.15 -15.13
N ASN A 29 -47.97 -38.00 -15.32
CA ASN A 29 -48.60 -38.95 -14.38
C ASN A 29 -49.19 -38.48 -13.03
N ASN A 30 -50.52 -38.64 -12.97
CA ASN A 30 -51.35 -38.66 -11.77
C ASN A 30 -50.99 -39.80 -10.81
N ASN A 31 -50.85 -39.50 -9.51
CA ASN A 31 -51.66 -40.11 -8.44
C ASN A 31 -51.32 -39.50 -7.06
N GLY A 32 -52.20 -38.64 -6.53
CA GLY A 32 -52.13 -38.20 -5.12
C GLY A 32 -52.96 -36.96 -4.84
N LYS A 33 -54.09 -37.11 -4.14
CA LYS A 33 -55.07 -36.06 -3.85
C LYS A 33 -54.50 -34.96 -2.95
N ASN A 34 -54.29 -33.74 -3.45
CA ASN A 34 -54.07 -32.55 -2.59
C ASN A 34 -55.30 -31.65 -2.54
N LYS A 35 -55.88 -31.56 -1.34
CA LYS A 35 -56.85 -30.53 -0.95
C LYS A 35 -56.09 -29.22 -0.79
N GLN A 36 -56.38 -28.23 -1.63
CA GLN A 36 -55.94 -26.85 -1.36
C GLN A 36 -56.71 -26.28 -0.18
N GLY A 37 -56.04 -26.15 0.97
CA GLY A 37 -56.46 -25.30 2.08
C GLY A 37 -55.98 -23.86 1.84
N LEU A 38 -56.82 -22.90 2.18
CA LEU A 38 -56.51 -21.46 2.15
C LEU A 38 -55.26 -21.16 2.99
N GLN A 39 -54.29 -20.42 2.42
CA GLN A 39 -53.07 -20.00 3.11
C GLN A 39 -53.40 -18.98 4.22
N LYS A 40 -52.97 -19.28 5.44
CA LYS A 40 -52.92 -18.31 6.55
C LYS A 40 -51.73 -17.37 6.31
N ILE A 41 -51.91 -16.08 6.59
CA ILE A 41 -50.83 -15.09 6.64
C ILE A 41 -49.84 -15.58 7.72
N GLN A 42 -48.62 -15.97 7.31
CA GLN A 42 -47.51 -16.18 8.24
C GLN A 42 -46.93 -14.81 8.58
N THR A 43 -46.78 -14.50 9.87
CA THR A 43 -46.18 -13.25 10.37
C THR A 43 -44.66 -13.30 10.41
N GLN A 44 -44.05 -14.49 10.24
CA GLN A 44 -42.61 -14.73 10.34
C GLN A 44 -41.96 -14.70 8.94
N VAL A 45 -40.80 -14.07 8.80
CA VAL A 45 -39.96 -14.13 7.60
C VAL A 45 -39.24 -15.49 7.54
N PRO A 46 -39.58 -16.40 6.62
CA PRO A 46 -39.09 -17.78 6.66
C PRO A 46 -37.84 -18.01 5.80
N TYR A 47 -37.40 -17.02 5.03
CA TYR A 47 -36.24 -17.08 4.16
C TYR A 47 -35.54 -15.73 4.03
N GLN A 48 -34.24 -15.74 3.72
CA GLN A 48 -33.42 -14.56 3.43
C GLN A 48 -32.41 -14.89 2.33
N PHE A 49 -31.96 -13.87 1.60
CA PHE A 49 -30.93 -13.99 0.58
C PHE A 49 -29.53 -13.74 1.13
N LEU A 50 -28.56 -14.46 0.59
CA LEU A 50 -27.14 -14.13 0.67
C LEU A 50 -26.71 -13.69 -0.73
N ASP A 51 -26.29 -12.44 -0.85
CA ASP A 51 -26.12 -11.74 -2.13
C ASP A 51 -25.01 -10.68 -2.11
N ILE A 52 -24.17 -10.66 -1.07
CA ILE A 52 -23.14 -9.63 -0.90
C ILE A 52 -21.98 -9.75 -1.91
N ASN A 53 -21.68 -10.96 -2.39
CA ASN A 53 -20.55 -11.25 -3.29
C ASN A 53 -21.00 -11.68 -4.70
N ASN A 54 -20.19 -12.44 -5.47
CA ASN A 54 -20.55 -12.85 -6.83
C ASN A 54 -21.61 -13.96 -6.90
N ILE A 55 -22.13 -14.42 -5.76
CA ILE A 55 -23.18 -15.43 -5.64
C ILE A 55 -24.46 -14.76 -5.15
N LEU A 56 -25.60 -15.20 -5.67
CA LEU A 56 -26.92 -15.01 -5.06
C LEU A 56 -27.43 -16.39 -4.66
N THR A 57 -27.80 -16.58 -3.40
CA THR A 57 -28.50 -17.80 -2.94
C THR A 57 -29.53 -17.47 -1.86
N VAL A 58 -30.39 -18.44 -1.53
CA VAL A 58 -31.48 -18.32 -0.57
C VAL A 58 -31.36 -19.36 0.54
N PHE A 59 -31.59 -18.92 1.77
CA PHE A 59 -31.61 -19.77 2.96
C PHE A 59 -32.96 -19.67 3.66
N ARG A 60 -33.40 -20.78 4.26
CA ARG A 60 -34.63 -20.85 5.04
C ARG A 60 -34.35 -21.17 6.50
N ASN A 61 -35.22 -20.71 7.39
CA ASN A 61 -35.13 -20.94 8.85
C ASN A 61 -35.38 -22.40 9.29
N ASN A 62 -35.40 -23.34 8.35
CA ASN A 62 -35.56 -24.78 8.57
C ASN A 62 -34.45 -25.60 7.87
N GLY A 63 -33.33 -24.95 7.52
CA GLY A 63 -32.15 -25.60 6.96
C GLY A 63 -32.17 -25.83 5.45
N ILE A 64 -33.27 -25.55 4.74
CA ILE A 64 -33.31 -25.65 3.28
C ILE A 64 -32.52 -24.48 2.69
N SER A 65 -31.57 -24.77 1.80
CA SER A 65 -30.80 -23.77 1.06
C SER A 65 -30.81 -24.02 -0.43
N ASP A 66 -30.42 -23.00 -1.20
CA ASP A 66 -30.21 -23.03 -2.65
C ASP A 66 -31.46 -23.33 -3.48
N PHE A 67 -32.62 -23.44 -2.83
CA PHE A 67 -33.91 -23.70 -3.47
C PHE A 67 -34.91 -22.57 -3.20
N ASP A 68 -35.28 -21.85 -4.26
CA ASP A 68 -36.33 -20.84 -4.18
C ASP A 68 -37.71 -21.50 -4.36
N LYS A 69 -38.39 -21.74 -3.22
CA LYS A 69 -39.74 -22.33 -3.22
C LYS A 69 -40.80 -21.43 -3.82
N ASP A 70 -40.57 -20.12 -3.89
CA ASP A 70 -41.61 -19.17 -4.26
C ASP A 70 -41.79 -19.17 -5.79
N ILE A 71 -40.70 -19.42 -6.53
CA ILE A 71 -40.71 -19.72 -7.97
C ILE A 71 -40.55 -21.22 -8.28
N ALA A 72 -40.37 -22.06 -7.25
CA ALA A 72 -40.14 -23.51 -7.34
C ALA A 72 -38.97 -23.88 -8.27
N ASN A 73 -37.83 -23.21 -8.10
CA ASN A 73 -36.65 -23.39 -8.94
C ASN A 73 -35.33 -23.26 -8.14
N ALA A 74 -34.19 -23.56 -8.78
CA ALA A 74 -32.86 -23.32 -8.23
C ALA A 74 -32.69 -21.85 -7.81
N GLY A 75 -32.17 -21.65 -6.60
CA GLY A 75 -31.93 -20.37 -5.96
C GLY A 75 -30.46 -19.95 -5.94
N PHE A 76 -29.51 -20.86 -6.18
CA PHE A 76 -28.09 -20.52 -6.33
C PHE A 76 -27.81 -20.01 -7.74
N VAL A 77 -27.53 -18.72 -7.88
CA VAL A 77 -27.26 -18.03 -9.14
C VAL A 77 -25.81 -17.56 -9.20
N TYR A 78 -25.11 -17.93 -10.27
CA TYR A 78 -23.73 -17.53 -10.54
C TYR A 78 -23.47 -17.37 -12.06
N PRO A 79 -22.83 -16.28 -12.52
CA PRO A 79 -22.51 -15.07 -11.75
C PRO A 79 -23.78 -14.34 -11.27
N LYS A 80 -23.71 -13.67 -10.12
CA LYS A 80 -24.82 -12.86 -9.58
C LYS A 80 -25.38 -11.92 -10.66
N GLY A 81 -26.70 -11.84 -10.76
CA GLY A 81 -27.41 -11.03 -11.76
C GLY A 81 -27.46 -11.61 -13.18
N SER A 82 -26.81 -12.75 -13.46
CA SER A 82 -26.89 -13.40 -14.77
C SER A 82 -28.17 -14.22 -15.00
N GLY A 83 -28.85 -14.60 -13.92
CA GLY A 83 -29.98 -15.54 -13.94
C GLY A 83 -29.60 -16.99 -14.25
N LYS A 84 -28.30 -17.32 -14.29
CA LYS A 84 -27.79 -18.68 -14.52
C LYS A 84 -27.65 -19.41 -13.19
N THR A 85 -28.25 -20.59 -13.09
CA THR A 85 -28.30 -21.37 -11.84
C THR A 85 -27.24 -22.46 -11.81
N ALA A 86 -26.72 -22.79 -10.62
CA ALA A 86 -25.66 -23.80 -10.45
C ALA A 86 -26.00 -24.91 -9.45
N VAL A 87 -26.85 -24.65 -8.46
CA VAL A 87 -27.24 -25.60 -7.42
C VAL A 87 -28.74 -25.50 -7.22
N PHE A 88 -29.42 -26.65 -7.20
CA PHE A 88 -30.88 -26.72 -7.08
C PHE A 88 -31.34 -26.75 -5.63
N ALA A 89 -30.68 -27.53 -4.78
CA ALA A 89 -30.97 -27.60 -3.36
C ALA A 89 -29.78 -28.16 -2.59
N SER A 90 -29.50 -27.64 -1.40
CA SER A 90 -28.52 -28.24 -0.48
C SER A 90 -29.01 -28.24 0.96
N GLY A 91 -28.32 -28.99 1.81
CA GLY A 91 -28.61 -29.04 3.24
C GLY A 91 -27.65 -29.94 4.01
N LEU A 92 -27.58 -29.71 5.32
CA LEU A 92 -26.83 -30.58 6.23
C LEU A 92 -27.71 -31.75 6.65
N LEU A 93 -27.21 -32.96 6.46
CA LEU A 93 -27.75 -34.20 7.02
C LEU A 93 -26.87 -34.71 8.15
N TRP A 94 -27.45 -35.48 9.06
CA TRP A 94 -26.70 -36.24 10.05
C TRP A 94 -27.31 -37.62 10.23
N GLY A 95 -26.49 -38.58 10.63
CA GLY A 95 -26.95 -39.93 10.92
C GLY A 95 -26.20 -40.53 12.08
N ALA A 96 -26.90 -41.21 12.99
CA ALA A 96 -26.27 -41.86 14.13
C ALA A 96 -27.00 -43.15 14.54
N LYS A 97 -26.31 -43.92 15.39
CA LYS A 97 -26.92 -45.01 16.17
C LYS A 97 -27.32 -44.46 17.51
N VAL A 98 -28.62 -44.35 17.76
CA VAL A 98 -29.15 -43.97 19.07
C VAL A 98 -28.98 -45.16 20.01
N VAL A 99 -28.32 -44.97 21.15
CA VAL A 99 -28.10 -46.07 22.11
C VAL A 99 -29.45 -46.65 22.55
N GLY A 100 -29.64 -47.95 22.35
CA GLY A 100 -30.90 -48.64 22.68
C GLY A 100 -31.91 -48.74 21.54
N ASP A 101 -31.69 -48.04 20.43
CA ASP A 101 -32.46 -48.20 19.19
C ASP A 101 -31.76 -49.18 18.22
N PRO A 102 -32.42 -50.26 17.77
CA PRO A 102 -31.87 -51.14 16.75
C PRO A 102 -31.76 -50.49 15.35
N GLN A 103 -32.48 -49.39 15.09
CA GLN A 103 -32.47 -48.67 13.81
C GLN A 103 -31.49 -47.50 13.82
N VAL A 104 -30.87 -47.25 12.67
CA VAL A 104 -30.12 -46.00 12.44
C VAL A 104 -31.12 -44.89 12.14
N ARG A 105 -30.84 -43.68 12.62
CA ARG A 105 -31.68 -42.51 12.38
C ARG A 105 -30.91 -41.49 11.57
N VAL A 106 -31.54 -40.91 10.55
CA VAL A 106 -31.02 -39.80 9.77
C VAL A 106 -31.96 -38.61 9.92
N GLY A 107 -31.38 -37.44 10.21
CA GLY A 107 -32.08 -36.17 10.33
C GLY A 107 -31.41 -35.09 9.49
N GLY A 108 -31.91 -33.87 9.61
CA GLY A 108 -31.40 -32.71 8.88
C GLY A 108 -32.27 -32.31 7.70
N THR A 109 -31.63 -31.86 6.63
CA THR A 109 -32.32 -31.27 5.49
C THR A 109 -31.74 -31.73 4.16
N SER A 110 -32.64 -32.12 3.26
CA SER A 110 -32.42 -32.36 1.82
C SER A 110 -33.53 -31.62 1.05
N TYR A 111 -34.18 -32.24 0.05
CA TYR A 111 -35.42 -31.71 -0.54
C TYR A 111 -36.54 -31.52 0.49
N ALA A 112 -36.63 -32.45 1.45
CA ALA A 112 -37.48 -32.35 2.62
C ALA A 112 -36.63 -31.96 3.84
N THR A 113 -37.25 -31.41 4.88
CA THR A 113 -36.55 -31.07 6.12
C THR A 113 -37.19 -31.77 7.30
N GLY A 114 -36.33 -32.32 8.17
CA GLY A 114 -36.71 -32.80 9.49
C GLY A 114 -36.72 -31.69 10.54
N LEU A 115 -36.32 -30.47 10.19
CA LEU A 115 -36.21 -29.33 11.10
C LEU A 115 -37.48 -28.47 11.11
N GLN A 116 -37.88 -28.06 12.32
CA GLN A 116 -38.80 -26.94 12.52
C GLN A 116 -38.05 -25.75 13.14
N PRO A 117 -38.50 -24.50 12.89
CA PRO A 117 -37.90 -23.31 13.52
C PRO A 117 -38.00 -23.36 15.05
N GLY A 118 -37.02 -22.76 15.72
CA GLY A 118 -37.01 -22.59 17.17
C GLY A 118 -36.06 -23.52 17.93
N ARG A 119 -35.81 -23.15 19.19
CA ARG A 119 -34.89 -23.87 20.08
C ARG A 119 -35.58 -25.02 20.82
N ILE A 120 -34.79 -25.91 21.40
CA ILE A 120 -35.24 -26.85 22.43
C ILE A 120 -35.12 -26.16 23.81
N LEU A 121 -36.24 -26.10 24.53
CA LEU A 121 -36.35 -25.49 25.85
C LEU A 121 -35.59 -26.31 26.91
N PRO A 122 -35.24 -25.71 28.07
CA PRO A 122 -34.53 -26.44 29.14
C PRO A 122 -35.23 -27.70 29.66
N ASP A 123 -36.54 -27.83 29.45
CA ASP A 123 -37.32 -29.02 29.81
C ASP A 123 -37.30 -30.12 28.73
N GLY A 124 -36.57 -29.91 27.63
CA GLY A 124 -36.42 -30.85 26.52
C GLY A 124 -37.56 -30.81 25.49
N THR A 125 -38.50 -29.87 25.61
CA THR A 125 -39.58 -29.67 24.62
C THR A 125 -39.21 -28.63 23.56
N ALA A 126 -39.83 -28.70 22.38
CA ALA A 126 -39.66 -27.66 21.37
C ALA A 126 -40.46 -26.39 21.75
N ASP A 127 -39.90 -25.22 21.51
CA ASP A 127 -40.63 -23.95 21.60
C ASP A 127 -41.62 -23.80 20.43
N ASP A 128 -42.50 -22.80 20.50
CA ASP A 128 -43.47 -22.51 19.42
C ASP A 128 -42.74 -22.04 18.15
N PRO A 129 -42.79 -22.83 17.04
CA PRO A 129 -42.05 -22.52 15.82
C PRO A 129 -42.58 -21.29 15.07
N THR A 130 -43.76 -20.78 15.45
CA THR A 130 -44.42 -19.64 14.76
C THR A 130 -44.03 -18.28 15.32
N LEU A 131 -43.23 -18.24 16.40
CA LEU A 131 -42.77 -16.99 17.00
C LEU A 131 -41.82 -16.23 16.06
N GLU A 132 -42.00 -14.92 15.97
CA GLU A 132 -41.24 -14.03 15.08
C GLU A 132 -39.72 -14.05 15.34
N LYS A 133 -39.31 -14.24 16.60
CA LYS A 133 -37.89 -14.39 17.00
C LYS A 133 -37.17 -15.62 16.41
N TYR A 134 -37.90 -16.51 15.73
CA TYR A 134 -37.34 -17.68 15.03
C TYR A 134 -37.34 -17.50 13.51
N ARG A 135 -37.51 -16.28 13.01
CA ARG A 135 -37.19 -15.94 11.62
C ARG A 135 -35.71 -16.22 11.32
N ILE A 136 -35.36 -16.22 10.05
CA ILE A 136 -33.96 -16.17 9.64
C ILE A 136 -33.52 -14.70 9.60
N TYR A 137 -32.45 -14.39 10.33
CA TYR A 137 -31.90 -13.05 10.47
C TYR A 137 -30.84 -12.80 9.41
N ARG A 138 -30.68 -11.53 9.00
CA ARG A 138 -29.66 -11.10 8.04
C ARG A 138 -29.10 -9.72 8.45
N VAL A 139 -27.77 -9.59 8.50
CA VAL A 139 -27.07 -8.35 8.88
C VAL A 139 -25.91 -8.04 7.93
N ARG A 140 -25.58 -6.75 7.80
CA ARG A 140 -24.40 -6.21 7.12
C ARG A 140 -23.78 -5.09 7.97
N PRO A 141 -22.45 -5.04 8.16
CA PRO A 141 -21.80 -3.97 8.92
C PRO A 141 -21.99 -2.55 8.35
N ASP A 142 -22.29 -2.42 7.06
CA ASP A 142 -22.51 -1.13 6.39
C ASP A 142 -23.98 -0.67 6.39
N VAL A 143 -24.93 -1.51 6.83
CA VAL A 143 -26.37 -1.20 6.87
C VAL A 143 -26.92 -1.43 8.28
N TYR A 144 -26.96 -0.37 9.08
CA TYR A 144 -27.43 -0.39 10.47
C TYR A 144 -28.20 0.90 10.83
N PRO A 145 -28.98 0.89 11.93
CA PRO A 145 -29.75 2.07 12.35
C PRO A 145 -28.86 3.30 12.57
N GLY A 146 -29.09 4.37 11.80
CA GLY A 146 -28.28 5.59 11.86
C GLY A 146 -26.93 5.52 11.15
N GLY A 147 -26.68 4.45 10.39
CA GLY A 147 -25.49 4.26 9.56
C GLY A 147 -25.52 5.03 8.22
N PRO A 148 -24.53 4.80 7.35
CA PRO A 148 -24.42 5.49 6.06
C PRO A 148 -25.53 5.12 5.05
N ASP A 149 -25.77 6.05 4.12
CA ASP A 149 -26.68 5.84 2.98
C ASP A 149 -26.03 4.95 1.90
N VAL A 150 -26.10 3.64 2.10
CA VAL A 150 -25.68 2.60 1.14
C VAL A 150 -26.73 2.43 0.03
N ASP A 151 -26.28 2.33 -1.24
CA ASP A 151 -27.14 2.02 -2.39
C ASP A 151 -27.48 0.53 -2.45
N LEU A 152 -28.74 0.21 -2.14
CA LEU A 152 -29.29 -1.16 -2.15
C LEU A 152 -30.20 -1.40 -3.37
N SER A 153 -30.13 -0.55 -4.40
CA SER A 153 -30.98 -0.67 -5.59
C SER A 153 -30.70 -1.96 -6.39
N GLY A 154 -29.44 -2.40 -6.44
CA GLY A 154 -29.04 -3.66 -7.06
C GLY A 154 -29.66 -4.87 -6.35
N ASP A 155 -29.52 -4.93 -5.02
CA ASP A 155 -30.08 -5.99 -4.18
C ASP A 155 -31.62 -6.04 -4.32
N ALA A 156 -32.27 -4.87 -4.31
CA ALA A 156 -33.71 -4.74 -4.48
C ALA A 156 -34.23 -5.33 -5.80
N ILE A 157 -33.47 -5.19 -6.89
CA ILE A 157 -33.83 -5.77 -8.20
C ILE A 157 -33.74 -7.30 -8.15
N LEU A 158 -32.68 -7.84 -7.55
CA LEU A 158 -32.44 -9.29 -7.47
C LEU A 158 -33.45 -9.99 -6.54
N GLU A 159 -33.83 -9.34 -5.45
CA GLU A 159 -34.76 -9.85 -4.45
C GLU A 159 -36.24 -9.51 -4.77
N PHE A 160 -36.51 -8.90 -5.92
CA PHE A 160 -37.85 -8.48 -6.35
C PHE A 160 -38.59 -7.61 -5.32
N THR A 161 -37.88 -6.69 -4.68
CA THR A 161 -38.37 -5.82 -3.60
C THR A 161 -37.93 -4.36 -3.79
N THR A 162 -37.99 -3.53 -2.75
CA THR A 162 -37.53 -2.13 -2.75
C THR A 162 -36.32 -1.96 -1.84
N ALA A 163 -35.41 -1.04 -2.19
CA ALA A 163 -34.24 -0.71 -1.36
C ALA A 163 -34.62 -0.33 0.08
N SER A 164 -35.76 0.37 0.26
CA SER A 164 -36.29 0.71 1.58
C SER A 164 -36.65 -0.53 2.40
N ALA A 165 -37.34 -1.50 1.79
CA ALA A 165 -37.74 -2.72 2.49
C ALA A 165 -36.54 -3.60 2.89
N ILE A 166 -35.50 -3.65 2.05
CA ILE A 166 -34.25 -4.33 2.39
C ILE A 166 -33.57 -3.65 3.57
N ARG A 167 -33.42 -2.32 3.54
CA ARG A 167 -32.85 -1.56 4.65
C ARG A 167 -33.64 -1.75 5.94
N ASP A 168 -34.97 -1.64 5.89
CA ASP A 168 -35.84 -1.83 7.06
C ASP A 168 -35.63 -3.22 7.68
N GLN A 169 -35.45 -4.25 6.85
CA GLN A 169 -35.19 -5.62 7.32
C GLN A 169 -33.80 -5.77 7.96
N TYR A 170 -32.75 -5.20 7.36
CA TYR A 170 -31.41 -5.19 7.95
C TYR A 170 -31.37 -4.46 9.30
N GLU A 171 -31.99 -3.29 9.38
CA GLU A 171 -32.02 -2.48 10.60
C GLU A 171 -32.84 -3.15 11.72
N LEU A 172 -33.92 -3.86 11.35
CA LEU A 172 -34.69 -4.70 12.27
C LEU A 172 -33.85 -5.86 12.81
N ASP A 173 -33.18 -6.60 11.93
CA ASP A 173 -32.37 -7.76 12.31
C ASP A 173 -31.09 -7.37 13.07
N TRP A 174 -30.53 -6.19 12.80
CA TRP A 174 -29.47 -5.59 13.61
C TRP A 174 -29.96 -5.32 15.04
N THR A 175 -31.10 -4.64 15.17
CA THR A 175 -31.63 -4.25 16.47
C THR A 175 -32.05 -5.45 17.32
N GLU A 176 -32.65 -6.46 16.68
CA GLU A 176 -33.19 -7.65 17.35
C GLU A 176 -32.30 -8.88 17.22
N TRP A 177 -31.01 -8.69 16.95
CA TRP A 177 -30.08 -9.79 16.70
C TRP A 177 -30.09 -10.81 17.86
N PRO A 178 -30.32 -12.11 17.61
CA PRO A 178 -30.67 -13.07 18.66
C PRO A 178 -29.42 -13.69 19.30
N ALA A 179 -28.52 -12.84 19.82
CA ALA A 179 -27.28 -13.27 20.48
C ALA A 179 -27.55 -14.18 21.70
N ASP A 180 -28.63 -13.94 22.43
CA ASP A 180 -29.09 -14.78 23.56
C ASP A 180 -29.52 -16.20 23.13
N LEU A 181 -29.79 -16.40 21.84
CA LEU A 181 -30.09 -17.70 21.24
C LEU A 181 -28.86 -18.36 20.58
N GLY A 182 -27.69 -17.69 20.60
CA GLY A 182 -26.43 -18.22 20.08
C GLY A 182 -25.98 -17.61 18.75
N ALA A 183 -26.60 -16.52 18.28
CA ALA A 183 -26.09 -15.79 17.13
C ALA A 183 -24.75 -15.10 17.46
N PRO A 184 -23.75 -15.16 16.56
CA PRO A 184 -22.45 -14.54 16.79
C PRO A 184 -22.54 -13.01 16.67
N TYR A 185 -21.66 -12.32 17.38
CA TYR A 185 -21.45 -10.87 17.28
C TYR A 185 -20.02 -10.54 17.73
N ASP A 186 -19.53 -9.38 17.33
CA ASP A 186 -18.30 -8.78 17.86
C ASP A 186 -18.63 -7.98 19.12
N ASP A 187 -18.08 -8.40 20.26
CA ASP A 187 -18.30 -7.83 21.59
C ASP A 187 -17.28 -6.72 21.83
N VAL A 188 -17.64 -5.50 21.42
CA VAL A 188 -16.72 -4.36 21.32
C VAL A 188 -16.35 -3.83 22.70
N ASP A 189 -17.27 -3.91 23.67
CA ASP A 189 -17.02 -3.46 25.04
C ASP A 189 -16.58 -4.58 26.01
N GLY A 190 -16.62 -5.83 25.56
CA GLY A 190 -16.15 -7.01 26.29
C GLY A 190 -17.05 -7.43 27.44
N ASN A 191 -18.33 -7.05 27.43
CA ASN A 191 -19.26 -7.31 28.52
C ASN A 191 -20.02 -8.66 28.36
N GLY A 192 -19.96 -9.29 27.18
CA GLY A 192 -20.60 -10.56 26.85
C GLY A 192 -22.12 -10.51 26.64
N ILE A 193 -22.70 -9.33 26.43
CA ILE A 193 -24.12 -9.05 26.19
C ILE A 193 -24.23 -8.15 24.96
N TYR A 194 -24.90 -8.64 23.92
CA TYR A 194 -25.13 -7.85 22.71
C TYR A 194 -25.91 -6.54 22.98
N ASP A 195 -25.25 -5.41 22.71
CA ASP A 195 -25.86 -4.08 22.64
C ASP A 195 -25.79 -3.56 21.18
N PRO A 196 -26.92 -3.39 20.48
CA PRO A 196 -26.92 -2.96 19.07
C PRO A 196 -26.39 -1.53 18.84
N THR A 197 -26.11 -0.77 19.90
CA THR A 197 -25.51 0.57 19.83
C THR A 197 -23.99 0.57 19.98
N VAL A 198 -23.40 -0.53 20.44
CA VAL A 198 -21.97 -0.67 20.71
C VAL A 198 -21.36 -1.81 19.90
N ASP A 199 -22.05 -2.95 19.85
CA ASP A 199 -21.58 -4.20 19.25
C ASP A 199 -21.99 -4.34 17.78
N VAL A 200 -21.26 -5.19 17.06
CA VAL A 200 -21.52 -5.49 15.64
C VAL A 200 -22.09 -6.91 15.52
N PRO A 201 -23.36 -7.09 15.09
CA PRO A 201 -23.95 -8.41 14.92
C PRO A 201 -23.35 -9.15 13.72
N GLY A 202 -23.28 -10.48 13.80
CA GLY A 202 -22.77 -11.34 12.73
C GLY A 202 -21.41 -11.97 13.04
N ILE A 203 -20.81 -12.62 12.06
CA ILE A 203 -19.43 -13.11 12.17
C ILE A 203 -18.49 -11.90 12.09
N PRO A 204 -17.59 -11.68 13.08
CA PRO A 204 -16.63 -10.58 13.03
C PRO A 204 -15.85 -10.56 11.71
N GLY A 205 -15.79 -9.39 11.07
CA GLY A 205 -15.11 -9.18 9.77
C GLY A 205 -15.90 -9.60 8.52
N ALA A 206 -17.04 -10.28 8.63
CA ALA A 206 -17.84 -10.67 7.47
C ALA A 206 -18.71 -9.51 6.94
N ASP A 207 -18.80 -9.38 5.61
CA ASP A 207 -19.60 -8.32 4.97
C ASP A 207 -21.10 -8.60 5.04
N GLN A 208 -21.51 -9.86 5.13
CA GLN A 208 -22.90 -10.26 5.35
C GLN A 208 -22.97 -11.54 6.16
N THR A 209 -23.87 -11.57 7.16
CA THR A 209 -24.15 -12.78 7.95
C THR A 209 -25.64 -13.06 8.01
N LEU A 210 -26.02 -14.33 7.82
CA LEU A 210 -27.35 -14.85 8.08
C LEU A 210 -27.31 -15.83 9.25
N TRP A 211 -28.38 -15.89 10.03
CA TRP A 211 -28.46 -16.80 11.17
C TRP A 211 -29.88 -17.34 11.42
N PHE A 212 -29.98 -18.62 11.80
CA PHE A 212 -31.23 -19.21 12.30
C PHE A 212 -30.98 -20.28 13.37
N VAL A 213 -32.03 -20.62 14.13
CA VAL A 213 -32.08 -21.77 15.03
C VAL A 213 -33.30 -22.65 14.73
N GLY A 214 -33.10 -23.97 14.71
CA GLY A 214 -34.14 -24.98 14.52
C GLY A 214 -33.90 -26.25 15.32
N ASN A 215 -34.87 -27.16 15.32
CA ASN A 215 -34.79 -28.46 16.01
C ASN A 215 -35.52 -29.57 15.27
N ASP A 216 -35.16 -30.83 15.57
CA ASP A 216 -35.72 -32.02 14.93
C ASP A 216 -36.85 -32.71 15.72
N LEU A 217 -37.45 -32.06 16.72
CA LEU A 217 -38.43 -32.70 17.62
C LEU A 217 -39.81 -32.96 16.96
N ASN A 218 -40.04 -32.47 15.74
CA ASN A 218 -41.29 -32.70 15.02
C ASN A 218 -41.30 -34.06 14.31
N ALA A 219 -41.94 -35.05 14.95
CA ALA A 219 -41.99 -36.41 14.43
C ALA A 219 -42.64 -36.54 13.04
N THR A 220 -43.52 -35.61 12.64
CA THR A 220 -44.07 -35.60 11.28
C THR A 220 -43.00 -35.21 10.27
N LEU A 221 -42.22 -34.16 10.55
CA LEU A 221 -41.15 -33.70 9.66
C LEU A 221 -40.01 -34.73 9.55
N THR A 222 -39.56 -35.31 10.66
CA THR A 222 -38.51 -36.35 10.62
C THR A 222 -39.00 -37.64 9.96
N GLY A 223 -40.29 -37.96 10.16
CA GLY A 223 -40.97 -39.04 9.46
C GLY A 223 -41.00 -38.82 7.95
N ASP A 224 -41.47 -37.64 7.51
CA ASP A 224 -41.57 -37.26 6.09
C ASP A 224 -40.19 -37.17 5.41
N LEU A 225 -39.13 -36.85 6.16
CA LEU A 225 -37.76 -36.85 5.66
C LEU A 225 -37.32 -38.27 5.25
N TYR A 226 -36.99 -39.15 6.22
CA TYR A 226 -36.47 -40.50 5.96
C TYR A 226 -36.95 -41.53 6.98
N GLY A 227 -38.21 -41.39 7.44
CA GLY A 227 -38.92 -42.38 8.25
C GLY A 227 -38.42 -42.56 9.69
N ALA A 228 -37.47 -41.74 10.15
CA ALA A 228 -36.87 -41.85 11.48
C ALA A 228 -37.60 -41.02 12.55
N ALA A 229 -37.52 -41.49 13.79
CA ALA A 229 -37.94 -40.71 14.96
C ALA A 229 -36.97 -39.53 15.23
N PRO A 230 -37.43 -38.44 15.86
CA PRO A 230 -36.57 -37.35 16.33
C PRO A 230 -35.36 -37.82 17.14
N MET A 231 -34.22 -37.14 17.00
CA MET A 231 -33.00 -37.41 17.77
C MET A 231 -32.82 -36.42 18.94
N GLY A 232 -33.54 -35.30 18.94
CA GLY A 232 -33.46 -34.29 19.98
C GLY A 232 -32.31 -33.31 19.78
N LEU A 233 -32.00 -33.00 18.52
CA LEU A 233 -30.97 -32.04 18.16
C LEU A 233 -31.56 -30.65 17.98
N GLU A 234 -30.91 -29.68 18.61
CA GLU A 234 -31.01 -28.28 18.22
C GLU A 234 -29.86 -27.96 17.25
N VAL A 235 -30.17 -27.20 16.20
CA VAL A 235 -29.24 -26.80 15.16
C VAL A 235 -29.27 -25.28 15.05
N GLN A 236 -28.10 -24.67 15.15
CA GLN A 236 -27.92 -23.24 14.86
C GLN A 236 -27.10 -23.13 13.58
N GLY A 237 -27.69 -22.52 12.55
CA GLY A 237 -27.04 -22.28 11.27
C GLY A 237 -26.57 -20.84 11.18
N THR A 238 -25.29 -20.64 10.86
CA THR A 238 -24.71 -19.33 10.54
C THR A 238 -24.12 -19.39 9.14
N PHE A 239 -24.48 -18.44 8.28
CA PHE A 239 -23.98 -18.33 6.91
C PHE A 239 -23.33 -16.98 6.72
N TRP A 240 -22.14 -16.91 6.13
CA TRP A 240 -21.48 -15.62 5.91
C TRP A 240 -20.63 -15.60 4.64
N ALA A 241 -20.40 -14.39 4.13
CA ALA A 241 -19.65 -14.14 2.91
C ALA A 241 -18.90 -12.80 2.97
N TYR A 242 -17.91 -12.66 2.09
CA TYR A 242 -17.07 -11.46 1.98
C TYR A 242 -17.23 -10.84 0.58
N ASN A 243 -17.32 -9.52 0.52
CA ASN A 243 -17.34 -8.72 -0.70
C ASN A 243 -15.92 -8.31 -1.09
N GLN A 244 -15.14 -9.29 -1.52
CA GLN A 244 -13.73 -9.08 -1.91
C GLN A 244 -13.46 -9.64 -3.30
N SER A 245 -12.43 -9.10 -3.95
CA SER A 245 -11.88 -9.71 -5.16
C SER A 245 -11.15 -11.03 -4.83
N GLY A 246 -10.92 -11.86 -5.85
CA GLY A 246 -10.28 -13.16 -5.65
C GLY A 246 -11.20 -14.21 -5.03
N ALA A 247 -10.63 -15.26 -4.43
CA ALA A 247 -11.32 -16.48 -4.03
C ALA A 247 -12.55 -16.25 -3.14
N LEU A 248 -12.45 -15.42 -2.11
CA LEU A 248 -13.53 -15.19 -1.13
C LEU A 248 -14.78 -14.54 -1.75
N GLY A 249 -14.64 -13.86 -2.90
CA GLY A 249 -15.77 -13.33 -3.66
C GLY A 249 -16.61 -14.38 -4.39
N HIS A 250 -16.15 -15.64 -4.44
CA HIS A 250 -16.75 -16.75 -5.19
C HIS A 250 -17.18 -17.93 -4.30
N MET A 251 -17.41 -17.68 -3.02
CA MET A 251 -17.84 -18.68 -2.05
C MET A 251 -18.57 -18.07 -0.87
N TYR A 252 -19.18 -18.90 -0.04
CA TYR A 252 -19.65 -18.52 1.28
C TYR A 252 -19.48 -19.70 2.23
N PHE A 253 -19.56 -19.42 3.52
CA PHE A 253 -19.32 -20.40 4.57
C PHE A 253 -20.60 -20.72 5.31
N ARG A 254 -20.73 -21.99 5.70
CA ARG A 254 -21.87 -22.55 6.42
C ARG A 254 -21.37 -23.16 7.72
N LYS A 255 -21.67 -22.51 8.85
CA LYS A 255 -21.40 -23.06 10.19
C LYS A 255 -22.66 -23.65 10.77
N TYR A 256 -22.59 -24.90 11.21
CA TYR A 256 -23.66 -25.57 11.92
C TYR A 256 -23.20 -25.97 13.31
N ARG A 257 -23.91 -25.46 14.32
CA ARG A 257 -23.76 -25.89 15.71
C ARG A 257 -24.84 -26.91 16.04
N LEU A 258 -24.42 -28.14 16.34
CA LEU A 258 -25.28 -29.28 16.66
C LEU A 258 -25.24 -29.51 18.17
N ILE A 259 -26.39 -29.37 18.85
CA ILE A 259 -26.48 -29.50 20.30
C ILE A 259 -27.45 -30.63 20.63
N ASN A 260 -26.97 -31.66 21.34
CA ASN A 260 -27.85 -32.75 21.79
C ASN A 260 -28.60 -32.32 23.05
N LYS A 261 -29.85 -31.86 22.89
CA LYS A 261 -30.74 -31.46 23.99
C LYS A 261 -31.89 -32.44 24.21
N GLY A 262 -31.81 -33.66 23.66
CA GLY A 262 -32.92 -34.60 23.65
C GLY A 262 -33.43 -34.94 25.05
N ALA A 263 -34.74 -34.83 25.25
CA ALA A 263 -35.42 -35.17 26.51
C ALA A 263 -35.24 -36.64 26.95
N GLN A 264 -34.81 -37.52 26.03
CA GLN A 264 -34.58 -38.95 26.26
C GLN A 264 -33.18 -39.25 26.85
N GLN A 265 -32.28 -38.26 26.91
CA GLN A 265 -30.87 -38.44 27.32
C GLN A 265 -30.14 -39.54 26.54
N ASP A 266 -30.45 -39.70 25.26
CA ASP A 266 -29.82 -40.69 24.42
C ASP A 266 -28.46 -40.20 23.90
N THR A 267 -27.45 -41.06 24.01
CA THR A 267 -26.15 -40.83 23.36
C THR A 267 -26.29 -41.16 21.88
N LEU A 268 -25.88 -40.23 21.02
CA LEU A 268 -25.78 -40.45 19.58
C LEU A 268 -24.39 -41.03 19.27
N ALA A 269 -24.31 -42.35 19.15
CA ALA A 269 -23.08 -43.07 18.92
C ALA A 269 -22.81 -43.26 17.42
N SER A 270 -21.53 -43.25 17.02
CA SER A 270 -21.14 -43.38 15.61
C SER A 270 -21.89 -42.41 14.71
N MET A 271 -21.96 -41.15 15.14
CA MET A 271 -22.61 -40.07 14.42
C MET A 271 -21.73 -39.60 13.27
N TYR A 272 -22.36 -39.30 12.15
CA TYR A 272 -21.78 -38.67 10.98
C TYR A 272 -22.60 -37.43 10.65
N VAL A 273 -21.94 -36.41 10.13
CA VAL A 273 -22.59 -35.28 9.45
C VAL A 273 -22.24 -35.35 7.99
N SER A 274 -23.12 -34.86 7.13
CA SER A 274 -22.90 -34.82 5.70
C SER A 274 -23.47 -33.56 5.09
N MET A 275 -22.66 -32.85 4.31
CA MET A 275 -23.19 -31.84 3.41
C MET A 275 -23.75 -32.55 2.18
N TRP A 276 -25.06 -32.46 1.97
CA TRP A 276 -25.76 -33.02 0.82
C TRP A 276 -26.12 -31.90 -0.15
N SER A 277 -26.01 -32.18 -1.44
CA SER A 277 -26.40 -31.22 -2.47
C SER A 277 -26.93 -31.91 -3.73
N ASP A 278 -27.97 -31.31 -4.29
CA ASP A 278 -28.46 -31.50 -5.64
C ASP A 278 -27.92 -30.38 -6.52
N VAL A 279 -26.85 -30.69 -7.24
CA VAL A 279 -26.15 -29.71 -8.08
C VAL A 279 -26.64 -29.87 -9.51
N ASP A 280 -27.52 -28.96 -9.92
CA ASP A 280 -27.92 -28.77 -11.31
C ASP A 280 -27.02 -27.68 -11.93
N LEU A 281 -25.86 -28.07 -12.46
CA LEU A 281 -24.83 -27.14 -12.90
C LEU A 281 -25.15 -26.53 -14.27
N GLY A 282 -26.19 -25.70 -14.29
CA GLY A 282 -26.87 -25.32 -15.51
C GLY A 282 -27.95 -26.33 -15.84
N ALA A 283 -27.74 -27.14 -16.87
CA ALA A 283 -28.65 -28.23 -17.20
C ALA A 283 -28.29 -29.50 -16.41
N ALA A 284 -29.25 -30.01 -15.64
CA ALA A 284 -29.09 -31.25 -14.85
C ALA A 284 -28.78 -32.51 -15.67
N GLY A 285 -28.83 -32.45 -17.01
CA GLY A 285 -28.70 -33.62 -17.89
C GLY A 285 -27.26 -33.98 -18.23
N ASP A 286 -26.29 -33.13 -17.88
CA ASP A 286 -24.90 -33.21 -18.32
C ASP A 286 -23.91 -32.99 -17.18
N ASP A 287 -24.27 -33.40 -15.96
CA ASP A 287 -23.41 -33.25 -14.79
C ASP A 287 -22.55 -34.49 -14.49
N PHE A 288 -21.37 -34.22 -13.92
CA PHE A 288 -20.45 -35.20 -13.35
C PHE A 288 -20.00 -34.76 -11.95
N VAL A 289 -19.69 -35.74 -11.10
CA VAL A 289 -19.17 -35.50 -9.74
C VAL A 289 -17.73 -36.01 -9.63
N GLY A 290 -16.93 -35.37 -8.78
CA GLY A 290 -15.57 -35.79 -8.43
C GLY A 290 -15.24 -35.44 -6.98
N VAL A 291 -14.13 -36.00 -6.49
CA VAL A 291 -13.62 -35.67 -5.15
C VAL A 291 -12.10 -35.56 -5.15
N ASP A 292 -11.59 -34.49 -4.58
CA ASP A 292 -10.18 -34.33 -4.22
C ASP A 292 -9.98 -34.67 -2.73
N THR A 293 -9.45 -35.86 -2.48
CA THR A 293 -9.28 -36.35 -1.10
C THR A 293 -8.20 -35.62 -0.32
N THR A 294 -7.30 -34.88 -0.99
CA THR A 294 -6.22 -34.14 -0.32
C THR A 294 -6.71 -32.80 0.21
N LEU A 295 -7.64 -32.18 -0.51
CA LEU A 295 -8.27 -30.91 -0.14
C LEU A 295 -9.55 -31.09 0.67
N SER A 296 -10.04 -32.32 0.87
CA SER A 296 -11.38 -32.58 1.42
C SER A 296 -12.55 -32.02 0.58
N LEU A 297 -12.27 -31.64 -0.67
CA LEU A 297 -13.19 -31.00 -1.60
C LEU A 297 -13.95 -32.02 -2.46
N GLN A 298 -15.27 -32.03 -2.37
CA GLN A 298 -16.13 -32.70 -3.35
C GLN A 298 -16.73 -31.68 -4.32
N PHE A 299 -16.79 -32.00 -5.60
CA PHE A 299 -17.18 -31.03 -6.63
C PHE A 299 -18.01 -31.64 -7.75
N THR A 300 -18.85 -30.80 -8.37
CA THR A 300 -19.60 -31.09 -9.59
C THR A 300 -19.06 -30.24 -10.72
N TYR A 301 -18.96 -30.83 -11.91
CA TYR A 301 -18.51 -30.17 -13.14
C TYR A 301 -19.30 -30.71 -14.33
N ASN A 302 -19.44 -29.90 -15.38
CA ASN A 302 -20.19 -30.31 -16.56
C ASN A 302 -19.40 -31.36 -17.38
N ALA A 303 -20.10 -32.33 -17.95
CA ALA A 303 -19.57 -33.37 -18.84
C ALA A 303 -19.19 -32.82 -20.23
N SER A 304 -19.88 -31.77 -20.67
CA SER A 304 -19.73 -31.09 -21.95
C SER A 304 -19.04 -29.73 -21.80
N ALA A 305 -18.35 -29.29 -22.86
CA ALA A 305 -17.73 -27.95 -22.89
C ALA A 305 -18.75 -26.81 -23.01
N THR A 306 -20.00 -27.13 -23.34
CA THR A 306 -21.09 -26.17 -23.50
C THR A 306 -22.31 -26.65 -22.74
N ASP A 307 -22.95 -25.72 -22.04
CA ASP A 307 -24.18 -25.92 -21.28
C ASP A 307 -25.27 -24.97 -21.79
N ALA A 308 -26.52 -25.44 -21.83
CA ALA A 308 -27.63 -24.68 -22.39
C ALA A 308 -28.03 -23.45 -21.56
N VAL A 309 -27.86 -23.51 -20.23
CA VAL A 309 -28.14 -22.43 -19.29
C VAL A 309 -26.98 -21.44 -19.28
N TYR A 310 -25.73 -21.91 -19.31
CA TYR A 310 -24.55 -21.04 -19.24
C TYR A 310 -24.18 -20.36 -20.55
N SER A 311 -24.61 -20.90 -21.70
CA SER A 311 -24.35 -20.30 -23.01
C SER A 311 -24.64 -18.78 -23.05
N PRO A 312 -23.77 -17.97 -23.67
CA PRO A 312 -22.53 -18.35 -24.37
C PRO A 312 -21.29 -18.54 -23.47
N LEU A 313 -21.43 -18.42 -22.15
CA LEU A 313 -20.32 -18.67 -21.22
C LEU A 313 -20.04 -20.17 -21.11
N PRO A 314 -18.78 -20.58 -20.86
CA PRO A 314 -18.48 -21.95 -20.44
C PRO A 314 -19.16 -22.29 -19.10
N PRO A 315 -19.54 -23.55 -18.85
CA PRO A 315 -20.09 -23.94 -17.56
C PRO A 315 -19.03 -23.83 -16.44
N PRO A 316 -19.43 -23.44 -15.21
CA PRO A 316 -18.55 -23.42 -14.05
C PRO A 316 -18.35 -24.83 -13.45
N ALA A 317 -17.72 -24.90 -12.29
CA ALA A 317 -17.67 -26.03 -11.36
C ALA A 317 -18.10 -25.54 -9.97
N VAL A 318 -18.79 -26.38 -9.19
CA VAL A 318 -19.24 -26.09 -7.82
C VAL A 318 -18.60 -27.08 -6.86
N GLY A 319 -18.15 -26.62 -5.69
CA GLY A 319 -17.45 -27.41 -4.69
C GLY A 319 -17.95 -27.21 -3.26
N PHE A 320 -17.77 -28.24 -2.45
CA PHE A 320 -18.05 -28.28 -1.01
C PHE A 320 -16.85 -28.86 -0.27
N ASP A 321 -16.33 -28.14 0.73
CA ASP A 321 -15.22 -28.60 1.58
C ASP A 321 -15.49 -28.36 3.08
N PHE A 322 -15.08 -29.33 3.91
CA PHE A 322 -15.09 -29.26 5.36
C PHE A 322 -13.82 -28.59 5.91
N PHE A 323 -13.90 -27.28 6.05
CA PHE A 323 -12.85 -26.47 6.68
C PHE A 323 -12.72 -26.77 8.17
N GLN A 324 -13.84 -27.11 8.82
CA GLN A 324 -13.89 -27.59 10.19
C GLN A 324 -14.92 -28.72 10.27
N GLY A 325 -14.49 -29.97 10.41
CA GLY A 325 -15.41 -31.04 10.79
C GLY A 325 -15.55 -31.22 12.30
N PRO A 326 -16.32 -32.23 12.73
CA PRO A 326 -16.56 -32.52 14.14
C PRO A 326 -15.26 -32.72 14.91
N ILE A 327 -15.23 -32.22 16.14
CA ILE A 327 -14.06 -32.33 16.99
C ILE A 327 -14.01 -33.69 17.71
N VAL A 328 -12.84 -34.33 17.71
CA VAL A 328 -12.60 -35.59 18.42
C VAL A 328 -11.30 -35.54 19.25
N PRO A 329 -11.20 -36.28 20.37
CA PRO A 329 -9.96 -36.38 21.14
C PRO A 329 -8.81 -36.91 20.28
N SER A 330 -7.67 -36.23 20.30
CA SER A 330 -6.45 -36.61 19.58
C SER A 330 -5.23 -35.99 20.28
N PRO A 331 -4.60 -36.72 21.24
CA PRO A 331 -3.48 -36.18 22.01
C PRO A 331 -2.32 -35.71 21.12
N GLY A 332 -1.83 -34.49 21.37
CA GLY A 332 -0.75 -33.86 20.60
C GLY A 332 -1.18 -33.06 19.36
N ASP A 333 -2.45 -33.14 18.96
CA ASP A 333 -3.00 -32.33 17.87
C ASP A 333 -3.68 -31.03 18.39
N SER A 334 -4.12 -30.18 17.47
CA SER A 334 -5.02 -29.05 17.78
C SER A 334 -6.22 -29.01 16.85
N ALA A 335 -7.32 -28.44 17.34
CA ALA A 335 -8.58 -28.24 16.63
C ALA A 335 -9.07 -26.80 16.79
N ILE A 336 -9.97 -26.36 15.91
CA ILE A 336 -10.77 -25.15 16.06
C ILE A 336 -12.15 -25.54 16.60
N PHE A 337 -12.61 -24.82 17.62
CA PHE A 337 -13.95 -24.93 18.19
C PHE A 337 -14.36 -23.60 18.83
N ASN A 338 -15.57 -23.10 18.58
CA ASN A 338 -16.03 -21.78 19.05
C ASN A 338 -15.07 -20.64 18.62
N GLY A 339 -14.51 -20.71 17.41
CA GLY A 339 -13.56 -19.71 16.91
C GLY A 339 -12.26 -19.63 17.70
N LYS A 340 -11.86 -20.69 18.42
CA LYS A 340 -10.62 -20.75 19.19
C LYS A 340 -9.88 -22.06 18.93
N ARG A 341 -8.55 -21.99 18.97
CA ARG A 341 -7.70 -23.19 18.90
C ARG A 341 -7.66 -23.89 20.26
N ILE A 342 -7.90 -25.20 20.26
CA ILE A 342 -7.87 -26.05 21.44
C ILE A 342 -6.95 -27.26 21.21
N TYR A 343 -6.19 -27.65 22.24
CA TYR A 343 -5.15 -28.68 22.17
C TYR A 343 -5.65 -30.05 22.63
N ASP A 344 -5.00 -31.13 22.18
CA ASP A 344 -5.36 -32.55 22.42
C ASP A 344 -6.66 -33.01 21.74
N PHE A 345 -7.08 -32.25 20.73
CA PHE A 345 -8.19 -32.56 19.87
C PHE A 345 -7.81 -32.32 18.42
N LYS A 346 -8.59 -32.89 17.50
CA LYS A 346 -8.54 -32.54 16.07
C LYS A 346 -9.95 -32.38 15.51
N ASN A 347 -10.11 -31.51 14.52
CA ASN A 347 -11.28 -31.56 13.65
C ASN A 347 -11.12 -32.70 12.66
N LEU A 348 -12.17 -33.48 12.47
CA LEU A 348 -12.17 -34.52 11.43
C LEU A 348 -12.27 -33.85 10.04
N PRO A 349 -11.45 -34.24 9.05
CA PRO A 349 -11.65 -33.81 7.67
C PRO A 349 -12.87 -34.50 7.06
N MET A 350 -13.06 -34.39 5.74
CA MET A 350 -13.97 -35.31 5.04
C MET A 350 -13.46 -36.75 5.18
N THR A 351 -14.36 -37.66 5.56
CA THR A 351 -14.05 -39.09 5.83
C THR A 351 -14.67 -40.04 4.80
N ALA A 352 -15.70 -39.57 4.09
CA ALA A 352 -16.32 -40.29 2.99
C ALA A 352 -16.95 -39.30 2.00
N ALA A 353 -16.99 -39.69 0.72
CA ALA A 353 -17.68 -38.97 -0.34
C ALA A 353 -18.53 -39.94 -1.16
N TYR A 354 -19.76 -39.54 -1.48
CA TYR A 354 -20.71 -40.35 -2.22
C TYR A 354 -21.46 -39.52 -3.26
N TYR A 355 -22.09 -40.20 -4.21
CA TYR A 355 -22.90 -39.59 -5.24
C TYR A 355 -24.11 -40.49 -5.55
N PHE A 356 -25.14 -39.89 -6.14
CA PHE A 356 -26.33 -40.58 -6.61
C PHE A 356 -26.52 -40.34 -8.09
N ALA A 357 -27.15 -41.32 -8.74
CA ALA A 357 -27.59 -41.22 -10.12
C ALA A 357 -29.05 -41.64 -10.21
N ASN A 358 -29.90 -40.75 -10.73
CA ASN A 358 -31.32 -41.00 -10.85
C ASN A 358 -31.59 -42.33 -11.58
N GLY A 359 -32.34 -43.22 -10.94
CA GLY A 359 -32.73 -44.53 -11.47
C GLY A 359 -31.68 -45.65 -11.36
N ASP A 360 -30.52 -45.43 -10.76
CA ASP A 360 -29.53 -46.50 -10.51
C ASP A 360 -29.99 -47.46 -9.39
N PRO A 361 -29.85 -48.79 -9.55
CA PRO A 361 -30.33 -49.77 -8.58
C PRO A 361 -29.52 -49.88 -7.27
N ASN A 362 -28.34 -49.27 -7.14
CA ASN A 362 -27.50 -49.32 -5.93
C ASN A 362 -27.14 -47.93 -5.38
N ILE A 363 -27.10 -46.91 -6.24
CA ILE A 363 -26.84 -45.50 -5.89
C ILE A 363 -27.98 -44.56 -6.30
N GLY A 364 -29.21 -45.06 -6.40
CA GLY A 364 -30.40 -44.23 -6.58
C GLY A 364 -30.77 -43.42 -5.34
N ASP A 365 -31.73 -42.52 -5.47
CA ASP A 365 -32.21 -41.67 -4.39
C ASP A 365 -32.77 -42.50 -3.22
N PRO A 366 -32.29 -42.26 -1.98
CA PRO A 366 -32.86 -42.89 -0.81
C PRO A 366 -34.34 -42.53 -0.64
N PRO A 367 -35.22 -43.50 -0.34
CA PRO A 367 -36.66 -43.26 -0.31
C PRO A 367 -37.05 -42.32 0.83
N GLN A 368 -37.67 -41.18 0.48
CA GLN A 368 -38.25 -40.26 1.45
C GLN A 368 -39.46 -40.88 2.15
N GLY A 369 -39.69 -40.50 3.42
CA GLY A 369 -40.80 -41.02 4.20
C GLY A 369 -40.65 -42.47 4.71
N ASP A 370 -39.57 -43.16 4.36
CA ASP A 370 -39.32 -44.56 4.70
C ASP A 370 -37.99 -44.73 5.45
N ILE A 371 -37.98 -45.60 6.47
CA ILE A 371 -36.81 -45.89 7.31
C ILE A 371 -35.65 -46.53 6.53
N ASP A 372 -35.95 -47.17 5.39
CA ASP A 372 -34.92 -47.64 4.47
C ASP A 372 -34.07 -46.47 3.95
N GLY A 373 -34.66 -45.27 3.79
CA GLY A 373 -33.93 -44.06 3.45
C GLY A 373 -32.86 -43.70 4.48
N SER A 374 -33.19 -43.78 5.78
CA SER A 374 -32.22 -43.57 6.86
C SER A 374 -31.09 -44.60 6.82
N THR A 375 -31.40 -45.86 6.51
CA THR A 375 -30.39 -46.92 6.39
C THR A 375 -29.44 -46.66 5.22
N GLN A 376 -29.98 -46.25 4.06
CA GLN A 376 -29.20 -45.97 2.87
C GLN A 376 -28.28 -44.76 3.04
N TYR A 377 -28.78 -43.64 3.58
CA TYR A 377 -27.94 -42.48 3.91
C TYR A 377 -26.84 -42.82 4.91
N TYR A 378 -27.16 -43.58 5.96
CA TYR A 378 -26.14 -43.99 6.93
C TYR A 378 -25.08 -44.94 6.34
N ASN A 379 -25.39 -45.67 5.26
CA ASN A 379 -24.38 -46.39 4.48
C ASN A 379 -23.50 -45.41 3.68
N PHE A 380 -24.11 -44.44 3.01
CA PHE A 380 -23.38 -43.41 2.27
C PHE A 380 -22.43 -42.59 3.14
N PHE A 381 -22.86 -42.16 4.34
CA PHE A 381 -22.00 -41.45 5.29
C PHE A 381 -20.76 -42.25 5.72
N ARG A 382 -20.75 -43.56 5.48
CA ARG A 382 -19.64 -44.48 5.76
C ARG A 382 -18.85 -44.87 4.50
N GLY A 383 -19.09 -44.22 3.37
CA GLY A 383 -18.44 -44.51 2.10
C GLY A 383 -18.83 -45.88 1.53
N ARG A 384 -20.12 -46.18 1.52
CA ARG A 384 -20.67 -47.46 1.05
C ARG A 384 -21.87 -47.23 0.12
N PHE A 385 -22.17 -48.22 -0.70
CA PHE A 385 -23.39 -48.25 -1.49
C PHE A 385 -24.63 -48.19 -0.59
N GLY A 386 -25.56 -47.29 -0.90
CA GLY A 386 -26.75 -47.02 -0.10
C GLY A 386 -27.58 -48.28 0.18
N ILE A 387 -28.04 -48.95 -0.88
CA ILE A 387 -28.95 -50.09 -0.78
C ILE A 387 -28.23 -51.35 -0.28
N SER A 388 -27.08 -51.70 -0.87
CA SER A 388 -26.40 -52.97 -0.57
C SER A 388 -25.52 -52.94 0.68
N GLY A 389 -25.12 -51.76 1.15
CA GLY A 389 -24.17 -51.57 2.26
C GLY A 389 -22.74 -52.05 1.98
N GLN A 390 -22.44 -52.48 0.75
CA GLN A 390 -21.11 -52.93 0.34
C GLN A 390 -20.13 -51.74 0.25
N PRO A 391 -18.83 -51.94 0.49
CA PRO A 391 -17.83 -50.88 0.32
C PRO A 391 -17.74 -50.44 -1.15
N PHE A 392 -17.43 -49.17 -1.38
CA PHE A 392 -17.01 -48.72 -2.70
C PHE A 392 -15.67 -49.34 -3.06
N ILE A 393 -15.50 -49.64 -4.35
CA ILE A 393 -14.26 -50.15 -4.94
C ILE A 393 -13.81 -49.14 -5.98
N ASP A 394 -12.63 -48.55 -5.77
CA ASP A 394 -11.99 -47.70 -6.77
C ASP A 394 -11.69 -48.56 -8.01
N LEU A 395 -12.31 -48.21 -9.14
CA LEU A 395 -12.21 -49.00 -10.35
C LEU A 395 -10.85 -48.95 -11.02
N SER A 396 -10.07 -47.92 -10.72
CA SER A 396 -8.73 -47.75 -11.27
C SER A 396 -7.69 -48.60 -10.53
N THR A 397 -7.89 -48.81 -9.22
CA THR A 397 -6.95 -49.55 -8.37
C THR A 397 -7.45 -50.93 -7.92
N GLY A 398 -8.75 -51.17 -7.98
CA GLY A 398 -9.43 -52.36 -7.44
C GLY A 398 -9.46 -52.42 -5.91
N GLN A 399 -9.09 -51.35 -5.21
CA GLN A 399 -9.05 -51.28 -3.75
C GLN A 399 -10.34 -50.72 -3.16
N ILE A 400 -10.62 -51.06 -1.90
CA ILE A 400 -11.71 -50.45 -1.14
C ILE A 400 -11.37 -48.98 -0.88
N THR A 401 -12.35 -48.10 -1.08
CA THR A 401 -12.26 -46.66 -0.76
C THR A 401 -13.54 -46.20 -0.07
N THR A 402 -13.47 -45.14 0.73
CA THR A 402 -14.65 -44.43 1.26
C THR A 402 -15.02 -43.20 0.43
N PHE A 403 -14.22 -42.89 -0.60
CA PHE A 403 -14.39 -41.74 -1.49
C PHE A 403 -14.74 -42.23 -2.89
N ALA A 404 -16.02 -42.17 -3.24
CA ALA A 404 -16.45 -42.46 -4.60
C ALA A 404 -15.94 -41.38 -5.56
N LEU A 405 -15.54 -41.79 -6.78
CA LEU A 405 -15.08 -40.88 -7.85
C LEU A 405 -13.81 -40.07 -7.49
N ASN A 406 -12.86 -40.71 -6.80
CA ASN A 406 -11.59 -40.14 -6.32
C ASN A 406 -10.49 -40.00 -7.40
N GLY A 407 -10.86 -39.95 -8.67
CA GLY A 407 -9.94 -39.64 -9.77
C GLY A 407 -9.78 -38.14 -10.00
N ASP A 408 -8.86 -37.78 -10.90
CA ASP A 408 -8.61 -36.39 -11.30
C ASP A 408 -9.11 -36.16 -12.76
N PRO A 409 -10.23 -35.42 -12.94
CA PRO A 409 -10.75 -35.10 -14.26
C PRO A 409 -9.82 -34.23 -15.12
N GLN A 410 -8.96 -33.41 -14.52
CA GLN A 410 -8.05 -32.52 -15.26
C GLN A 410 -6.98 -33.32 -16.00
N THR A 411 -6.36 -34.30 -15.30
CA THR A 411 -5.39 -35.22 -15.92
C THR A 411 -6.03 -36.44 -16.57
N ARG A 412 -7.33 -36.66 -16.35
CA ARG A 412 -8.11 -37.83 -16.80
C ARG A 412 -7.55 -39.15 -16.25
N THR A 413 -7.17 -39.16 -14.99
CA THR A 413 -6.61 -40.34 -14.30
C THR A 413 -7.47 -40.76 -13.11
N GLY A 414 -7.37 -42.02 -12.67
CA GLY A 414 -8.13 -42.54 -11.52
C GLY A 414 -9.58 -42.94 -11.82
N TRP A 415 -10.41 -43.04 -10.78
CA TRP A 415 -11.83 -43.38 -10.89
C TRP A 415 -12.67 -42.13 -11.17
N LEU A 416 -13.06 -41.94 -12.43
CA LEU A 416 -13.83 -40.78 -12.89
C LEU A 416 -15.32 -41.11 -13.10
N ASP A 417 -16.18 -40.11 -12.92
CA ASP A 417 -17.55 -40.17 -13.42
C ASP A 417 -17.55 -40.20 -14.96
N GLY A 418 -18.62 -40.73 -15.57
CA GLY A 418 -18.68 -41.00 -17.00
C GLY A 418 -18.14 -42.37 -17.42
N ILE A 419 -17.36 -43.06 -16.58
CA ILE A 419 -16.84 -44.41 -16.87
C ILE A 419 -17.91 -45.48 -16.65
N GLN A 420 -18.61 -45.43 -15.51
CA GLN A 420 -19.65 -46.40 -15.16
C GLN A 420 -21.03 -45.98 -15.63
N LEU A 421 -21.34 -44.69 -15.49
CA LEU A 421 -22.64 -44.12 -15.78
C LEU A 421 -22.47 -42.99 -16.80
N PRO A 422 -23.37 -42.83 -17.77
CA PRO A 422 -23.36 -41.67 -18.66
C PRO A 422 -23.59 -40.37 -17.85
N PRO A 423 -23.29 -39.20 -18.44
CA PRO A 423 -23.70 -37.92 -17.88
C PRO A 423 -25.19 -37.91 -17.58
N GLY A 424 -25.58 -37.17 -16.57
CA GLY A 424 -26.98 -37.07 -16.18
C GLY A 424 -27.13 -36.33 -14.87
N ASP A 425 -28.31 -36.48 -14.31
CA ASP A 425 -28.71 -35.83 -13.07
C ASP A 425 -27.98 -36.46 -11.87
N ARG A 426 -27.19 -35.64 -11.16
CA ARG A 426 -26.25 -36.05 -10.11
C ARG A 426 -26.53 -35.33 -8.80
N ARG A 427 -26.69 -36.11 -7.74
CA ARG A 427 -26.62 -35.63 -6.36
C ARG A 427 -25.30 -36.05 -5.75
N GLN A 428 -24.82 -35.28 -4.77
CA GLN A 428 -23.57 -35.58 -4.07
C GLN A 428 -23.71 -35.42 -2.55
N GLY A 429 -22.76 -36.00 -1.82
CA GLY A 429 -22.57 -35.63 -0.43
C GLY A 429 -21.22 -36.03 0.16
N SER A 430 -20.73 -35.14 1.01
CA SER A 430 -19.45 -35.20 1.70
C SER A 430 -19.71 -35.43 3.18
N ALA A 431 -19.17 -36.49 3.76
CA ALA A 431 -19.45 -36.89 5.14
C ALA A 431 -18.20 -36.87 6.03
N SER A 432 -18.38 -36.43 7.27
CA SER A 432 -17.35 -36.42 8.31
C SER A 432 -17.81 -37.19 9.57
N GLY A 433 -17.01 -38.16 10.00
CA GLY A 433 -17.25 -38.99 11.18
C GLY A 433 -16.44 -40.30 11.19
N PRO A 434 -16.70 -41.23 12.12
CA PRO A 434 -17.70 -41.12 13.18
C PRO A 434 -17.20 -40.28 14.35
N PHE A 435 -18.13 -39.64 15.05
CA PHE A 435 -17.93 -39.08 16.38
C PHE A 435 -19.05 -39.54 17.32
N THR A 436 -18.98 -39.16 18.60
CA THR A 436 -20.04 -39.41 19.59
C THR A 436 -20.54 -38.06 20.09
N LEU A 437 -21.86 -37.91 20.19
CA LEU A 437 -22.50 -36.72 20.75
C LEU A 437 -23.37 -37.13 21.94
N ALA A 438 -22.84 -36.99 23.16
CA ALA A 438 -23.57 -37.31 24.38
C ALA A 438 -24.64 -36.24 24.67
N PRO A 439 -25.63 -36.53 25.54
CA PRO A 439 -26.60 -35.53 25.97
C PRO A 439 -25.92 -34.32 26.60
N GLY A 440 -26.26 -33.13 26.12
CA GLY A 440 -25.65 -31.84 26.51
C GLY A 440 -24.40 -31.47 25.72
N ASP A 441 -23.80 -32.41 24.97
CA ASP A 441 -22.63 -32.10 24.14
C ASP A 441 -23.00 -31.22 22.96
N THR A 442 -21.99 -30.49 22.47
CA THR A 442 -22.08 -29.64 21.29
C THR A 442 -20.98 -29.97 20.31
N GLN A 443 -21.33 -29.98 19.02
CA GLN A 443 -20.39 -30.09 17.90
C GLN A 443 -20.58 -28.91 16.96
N GLU A 444 -19.51 -28.53 16.28
CA GLU A 444 -19.51 -27.42 15.33
C GLU A 444 -18.82 -27.87 14.05
N VAL A 445 -19.47 -27.64 12.92
CA VAL A 445 -18.88 -27.88 11.60
C VAL A 445 -18.98 -26.64 10.73
N VAL A 446 -17.94 -26.38 9.93
CA VAL A 446 -17.88 -25.34 8.92
C VAL A 446 -17.62 -25.96 7.57
N VAL A 447 -18.50 -25.65 6.63
CA VAL A 447 -18.39 -26.06 5.22
C VAL A 447 -18.30 -24.81 4.36
N ALA A 448 -17.33 -24.76 3.45
CA ALA A 448 -17.31 -23.77 2.38
C ALA A 448 -18.08 -24.31 1.17
N GLU A 449 -18.97 -23.50 0.62
CA GLU A 449 -19.59 -23.76 -0.68
C GLU A 449 -19.08 -22.72 -1.68
N MET A 450 -18.52 -23.21 -2.79
CA MET A 450 -17.71 -22.42 -3.70
C MET A 450 -18.06 -22.73 -5.15
N VAL A 451 -17.87 -21.73 -6.02
CA VAL A 451 -18.09 -21.86 -7.46
C VAL A 451 -16.96 -21.20 -8.24
N ALA A 452 -16.52 -21.84 -9.32
CA ALA A 452 -15.42 -21.33 -10.15
C ALA A 452 -15.72 -21.51 -11.63
N GLY A 453 -15.30 -20.57 -12.48
CA GLY A 453 -15.58 -20.59 -13.92
C GLY A 453 -16.69 -19.63 -14.33
N ALA A 454 -17.46 -19.97 -15.36
CA ALA A 454 -18.35 -19.04 -16.09
C ALA A 454 -17.60 -17.82 -16.68
N ILE A 455 -16.31 -18.01 -17.00
CA ILE A 455 -15.41 -16.99 -17.52
C ILE A 455 -15.01 -17.39 -18.94
N PRO A 456 -15.10 -16.49 -19.94
CA PRO A 456 -14.61 -16.77 -21.29
C PRO A 456 -13.16 -17.27 -21.27
N GLY A 457 -12.89 -18.41 -21.90
CA GLY A 457 -11.57 -19.03 -21.94
C GLY A 457 -11.30 -20.07 -20.84
N VAL A 458 -12.06 -20.06 -19.74
CA VAL A 458 -12.00 -21.10 -18.70
C VAL A 458 -12.97 -22.22 -19.07
N ASP A 459 -12.48 -23.33 -19.62
CA ASP A 459 -13.33 -24.49 -19.90
C ASP A 459 -13.74 -25.24 -18.61
N ARG A 460 -14.63 -26.23 -18.76
CA ARG A 460 -15.18 -27.03 -17.66
C ARG A 460 -14.13 -27.76 -16.80
N LEU A 461 -12.97 -28.12 -17.36
CA LEU A 461 -11.89 -28.80 -16.63
C LEU A 461 -10.97 -27.77 -15.98
N SER A 462 -10.68 -26.68 -16.68
CA SER A 462 -10.01 -25.50 -16.12
C SER A 462 -10.76 -24.96 -14.89
N ALA A 463 -12.11 -24.95 -14.93
CA ALA A 463 -12.94 -24.54 -13.80
C ALA A 463 -12.67 -25.35 -12.52
N ILE A 464 -12.35 -26.64 -12.63
CA ILE A 464 -11.96 -27.49 -11.49
C ILE A 464 -10.62 -27.02 -10.90
N GLY A 465 -9.65 -26.70 -11.75
CA GLY A 465 -8.35 -26.18 -11.32
C GLY A 465 -8.49 -24.84 -10.58
N LEU A 466 -9.36 -23.95 -11.08
CA LEU A 466 -9.67 -22.68 -10.41
C LEU A 466 -10.40 -22.88 -9.08
N LEU A 467 -11.33 -23.85 -9.02
CA LEU A 467 -12.04 -24.21 -7.79
C LEU A 467 -11.07 -24.68 -6.69
N LYS A 468 -10.14 -25.58 -7.03
CA LYS A 468 -9.10 -26.05 -6.12
C LYS A 468 -8.16 -24.93 -5.66
N PHE A 469 -7.89 -23.95 -6.52
CA PHE A 469 -7.09 -22.79 -6.16
C PHE A 469 -7.83 -21.86 -5.17
N TYR A 470 -9.14 -21.65 -5.38
CA TYR A 470 -9.98 -20.90 -4.45
C TYR A 470 -10.07 -21.58 -3.08
N ASP A 471 -10.23 -22.89 -3.08
CA ASP A 471 -10.26 -23.73 -1.87
C ASP A 471 -9.01 -23.54 -1.00
N GLN A 472 -7.82 -23.64 -1.58
CA GLN A 472 -6.55 -23.47 -0.87
C GLN A 472 -6.41 -22.07 -0.22
N ILE A 473 -6.77 -21.01 -0.95
CA ILE A 473 -6.73 -19.64 -0.43
C ILE A 473 -7.69 -19.50 0.76
N ALA A 474 -8.89 -20.04 0.63
CA ALA A 474 -9.90 -19.96 1.67
C ALA A 474 -9.52 -20.79 2.91
N GLN A 475 -8.93 -21.98 2.75
CA GLN A 475 -8.46 -22.79 3.88
C GLN A 475 -7.45 -22.02 4.73
N VAL A 476 -6.50 -21.32 4.08
CA VAL A 476 -5.53 -20.44 4.77
C VAL A 476 -6.24 -19.29 5.49
N ALA A 477 -7.25 -18.68 4.86
CA ALA A 477 -8.04 -17.64 5.50
C ALA A 477 -8.74 -18.16 6.76
N TYR A 478 -9.36 -19.33 6.69
CA TYR A 478 -10.08 -19.91 7.81
C TYR A 478 -9.18 -20.36 8.96
N ASP A 479 -8.04 -21.00 8.66
CA ASP A 479 -7.08 -21.47 9.67
C ASP A 479 -6.46 -20.32 10.49
N ASN A 480 -6.42 -19.11 9.89
CA ASN A 480 -6.00 -17.86 10.49
C ASN A 480 -7.18 -17.01 11.01
N PHE A 481 -8.37 -17.58 11.19
CA PHE A 481 -9.57 -16.89 11.70
C PHE A 481 -9.98 -15.66 10.88
N PHE A 482 -9.73 -15.67 9.57
CA PHE A 482 -9.91 -14.55 8.64
C PHE A 482 -9.14 -13.28 9.00
N ASP A 483 -8.17 -13.39 9.90
CA ASP A 483 -7.21 -12.34 10.20
C ASP A 483 -6.15 -12.34 9.08
N LEU A 484 -6.50 -11.72 7.95
CA LEU A 484 -5.70 -11.66 6.72
C LEU A 484 -4.88 -10.36 6.64
N PRO A 485 -3.75 -10.36 5.93
CA PRO A 485 -3.02 -9.13 5.62
C PRO A 485 -3.88 -8.18 4.78
N VAL A 486 -3.72 -6.87 4.97
CA VAL A 486 -4.42 -5.82 4.21
C VAL A 486 -3.43 -5.08 3.30
N PRO A 487 -3.86 -4.60 2.11
CA PRO A 487 -3.02 -3.74 1.29
C PRO A 487 -2.68 -2.44 2.03
N PRO A 488 -1.63 -1.72 1.61
CA PRO A 488 -1.33 -0.40 2.17
C PRO A 488 -2.54 0.52 2.05
N PRO A 489 -2.73 1.50 2.95
CA PRO A 489 -3.77 2.51 2.79
C PRO A 489 -3.76 3.12 1.39
N ALA A 490 -4.94 3.22 0.76
CA ALA A 490 -5.06 3.76 -0.60
C ALA A 490 -4.66 5.23 -0.65
N PRO A 491 -3.88 5.69 -1.65
CA PRO A 491 -3.38 7.06 -1.72
C PRO A 491 -4.51 8.12 -1.83
N GLY A 492 -4.28 9.32 -1.31
CA GLY A 492 -5.22 10.45 -1.38
C GLY A 492 -4.96 11.34 -2.58
N VAL A 493 -5.60 11.08 -3.71
CA VAL A 493 -5.32 11.79 -4.97
C VAL A 493 -6.12 13.09 -5.08
N THR A 494 -5.42 14.19 -5.32
CA THR A 494 -5.93 15.48 -5.78
C THR A 494 -5.67 15.64 -7.27
N VAL A 495 -6.53 16.38 -7.96
CA VAL A 495 -6.43 16.62 -9.40
C VAL A 495 -6.35 18.11 -9.70
N THR A 496 -5.44 18.48 -10.60
CA THR A 496 -5.43 19.79 -11.24
C THR A 496 -5.68 19.63 -12.74
N GLU A 497 -6.68 20.36 -13.25
CA GLU A 497 -7.09 20.35 -14.64
C GLU A 497 -6.51 21.57 -15.37
N LEU A 498 -5.58 21.32 -16.30
CA LEU A 498 -4.84 22.34 -17.06
C LEU A 498 -5.08 22.19 -18.58
N ASP A 499 -4.51 23.10 -19.38
CA ASP A 499 -4.72 23.11 -20.83
C ASP A 499 -4.07 21.88 -21.48
N LYS A 500 -4.90 20.88 -21.83
CA LYS A 500 -4.50 19.57 -22.35
C LYS A 500 -3.52 18.84 -21.43
N GLU A 501 -3.63 19.11 -20.14
CA GLU A 501 -2.77 18.55 -19.11
C GLU A 501 -3.62 18.22 -17.87
N ILE A 502 -3.30 17.12 -17.22
CA ILE A 502 -3.88 16.70 -15.95
C ILE A 502 -2.73 16.39 -15.02
N VAL A 503 -2.72 17.01 -13.84
CA VAL A 503 -1.80 16.65 -12.77
C VAL A 503 -2.57 15.82 -11.75
N LEU A 504 -2.13 14.59 -11.53
CA LEU A 504 -2.59 13.76 -10.41
C LEU A 504 -1.53 13.85 -9.31
N ASP A 505 -1.93 14.23 -8.10
CA ASP A 505 -1.03 14.46 -6.98
C ASP A 505 -1.59 13.79 -5.72
N TRP A 506 -0.84 12.83 -5.16
CA TRP A 506 -1.19 12.12 -3.92
C TRP A 506 -0.23 12.41 -2.77
N SER A 507 0.49 13.52 -2.85
CA SER A 507 1.40 14.00 -1.80
C SER A 507 0.73 14.92 -0.76
N LYS A 508 -0.37 15.61 -1.12
CA LYS A 508 -0.94 16.74 -0.35
C LYS A 508 -1.33 16.37 1.09
N ASP A 509 -1.72 15.12 1.32
CA ASP A 509 -2.01 14.60 2.66
C ASP A 509 -0.79 13.80 3.17
N TYR A 510 0.15 14.51 3.79
CA TYR A 510 1.40 13.91 4.27
C TYR A 510 1.17 12.79 5.30
N THR A 511 0.16 12.93 6.17
CA THR A 511 -0.17 11.88 7.16
C THR A 511 -0.60 10.60 6.44
N LYS A 512 -1.40 10.74 5.38
CA LYS A 512 -1.85 9.60 4.57
C LYS A 512 -0.71 8.99 3.75
N VAL A 513 0.18 9.81 3.19
CA VAL A 513 1.42 9.33 2.54
C VAL A 513 2.23 8.50 3.52
N GLN A 514 2.50 9.01 4.72
CA GLN A 514 3.26 8.31 5.74
C GLN A 514 2.57 6.98 6.13
N ALA A 515 1.25 6.98 6.34
CA ALA A 515 0.49 5.77 6.62
C ALA A 515 0.55 4.73 5.48
N THR A 516 0.58 5.17 4.22
CA THR A 516 0.73 4.28 3.06
C THR A 516 2.14 3.71 2.96
N GLU A 517 3.16 4.57 2.94
CA GLU A 517 4.55 4.19 2.65
C GLU A 517 5.21 3.47 3.83
N THR A 518 4.72 3.69 5.05
CA THR A 518 5.13 2.91 6.24
C THR A 518 4.20 1.73 6.53
N SER A 519 3.37 1.29 5.59
CA SER A 519 2.51 0.12 5.82
C SER A 519 3.33 -1.18 5.89
N ASP A 520 3.11 -1.98 6.94
CA ASP A 520 3.49 -3.41 7.01
C ASP A 520 2.38 -4.19 7.70
N SER A 521 1.61 -4.94 6.92
CA SER A 521 0.57 -5.81 7.43
C SER A 521 1.06 -7.26 7.33
N LYS A 522 1.48 -7.86 8.44
CA LYS A 522 1.92 -9.27 8.50
C LYS A 522 3.02 -9.64 7.50
N GLY A 523 3.98 -8.74 7.30
CA GLY A 523 5.10 -8.91 6.37
C GLY A 523 4.84 -8.38 4.96
N TYR A 524 3.66 -7.84 4.68
CA TYR A 524 3.35 -7.16 3.42
C TYR A 524 3.73 -5.70 3.53
N LYS A 525 4.96 -5.39 3.12
CA LYS A 525 5.55 -4.05 3.18
C LYS A 525 5.19 -3.26 1.93
N PHE A 526 4.96 -1.96 2.06
CA PHE A 526 4.79 -1.08 0.90
C PHE A 526 5.96 -1.23 -0.09
N GLN A 527 5.65 -1.35 -1.39
CA GLN A 527 6.66 -1.48 -2.45
C GLN A 527 6.55 -0.38 -3.51
N GLY A 528 5.34 0.15 -3.76
CA GLY A 528 5.18 1.19 -4.76
C GLY A 528 3.73 1.60 -5.06
N TYR A 529 3.61 2.45 -6.07
CA TYR A 529 2.35 2.96 -6.62
C TYR A 529 2.16 2.50 -8.06
N ASN A 530 0.91 2.21 -8.45
CA ASN A 530 0.50 2.02 -9.84
C ASN A 530 -0.49 3.11 -10.26
N ILE A 531 -0.35 3.60 -11.50
CA ILE A 531 -1.23 4.62 -12.07
C ILE A 531 -1.88 4.05 -13.32
N TYR A 532 -3.20 4.14 -13.37
CA TYR A 532 -4.02 3.60 -14.45
C TYR A 532 -4.81 4.70 -15.15
N GLN A 533 -4.92 4.62 -16.47
CA GLN A 533 -5.95 5.31 -17.24
C GLN A 533 -7.01 4.29 -17.68
N LEU A 534 -8.28 4.62 -17.46
CA LEU A 534 -9.42 3.75 -17.71
C LEU A 534 -10.33 4.29 -18.84
N PRO A 535 -11.04 3.41 -19.58
CA PRO A 535 -11.96 3.83 -20.64
C PRO A 535 -13.28 4.41 -20.12
N SER A 536 -13.67 4.13 -18.88
CA SER A 536 -14.91 4.62 -18.26
C SER A 536 -14.85 4.64 -16.73
N ALA A 537 -15.80 5.31 -16.09
CA ALA A 537 -15.94 5.36 -14.62
C ALA A 537 -16.33 4.02 -13.97
N SER A 538 -16.73 3.01 -14.76
CA SER A 538 -17.12 1.68 -14.28
C SER A 538 -16.23 0.57 -14.85
N ALA A 539 -15.10 0.93 -15.47
CA ALA A 539 -14.19 -0.03 -16.07
C ALA A 539 -13.39 -0.78 -15.00
N SER A 540 -13.09 -2.05 -15.27
CA SER A 540 -12.20 -2.88 -14.47
C SER A 540 -10.72 -2.56 -14.73
N VAL A 541 -9.81 -3.00 -13.84
CA VAL A 541 -8.34 -2.96 -14.06
C VAL A 541 -7.97 -3.57 -15.42
N SER A 542 -8.58 -4.69 -15.81
CA SER A 542 -8.26 -5.39 -17.05
C SER A 542 -8.60 -4.61 -18.33
N GLU A 543 -9.46 -3.60 -18.23
CA GLU A 543 -9.81 -2.71 -19.34
C GLU A 543 -8.96 -1.43 -19.34
N GLY A 544 -8.23 -1.16 -18.25
CA GLY A 544 -7.37 -0.01 -18.08
C GLY A 544 -5.97 -0.22 -18.67
N VAL A 545 -5.28 0.89 -18.91
CA VAL A 545 -3.86 0.92 -19.26
C VAL A 545 -3.08 1.41 -18.04
N ARG A 546 -2.14 0.60 -17.53
CA ARG A 546 -1.18 1.07 -16.53
C ARG A 546 -0.19 2.01 -17.21
N ILE A 547 -0.23 3.29 -16.87
CA ILE A 547 0.56 4.35 -17.50
C ILE A 547 1.88 4.61 -16.78
N ALA A 548 1.96 4.26 -15.49
CA ALA A 548 3.18 4.33 -14.69
C ALA A 548 3.14 3.37 -13.50
N THR A 549 4.32 2.96 -13.06
CA THR A 549 4.60 2.29 -11.78
C THR A 549 5.78 3.02 -11.17
N TYR A 550 5.68 3.35 -9.88
CA TYR A 550 6.74 4.00 -9.10
C TYR A 550 7.03 3.13 -7.89
N ASP A 551 8.26 2.66 -7.77
CA ASP A 551 8.66 1.63 -6.83
C ASP A 551 10.00 1.95 -6.17
N ILE A 552 10.17 1.45 -4.94
CA ILE A 552 11.42 1.59 -4.19
C ILE A 552 12.58 1.01 -5.00
N ILE A 553 13.74 1.67 -4.99
CA ILE A 553 14.95 1.22 -5.69
C ILE A 553 15.70 0.24 -4.79
N ASP A 554 15.21 -1.00 -4.72
CA ASP A 554 15.74 -2.07 -3.86
C ASP A 554 16.08 -3.36 -4.63
N GLY A 555 15.88 -3.37 -5.95
CA GLY A 555 16.11 -4.51 -6.83
C GLY A 555 14.90 -5.45 -6.97
N ILE A 556 13.75 -5.12 -6.37
CA ILE A 556 12.50 -5.87 -6.48
C ILE A 556 11.68 -5.32 -7.65
N GLY A 557 12.10 -5.68 -8.87
CA GLY A 557 11.38 -5.28 -10.08
C GLY A 557 10.06 -6.03 -10.31
N LYS A 558 10.14 -7.31 -10.71
CA LYS A 558 8.94 -8.12 -11.00
C LYS A 558 8.57 -9.00 -9.82
N ILE A 559 7.35 -8.82 -9.31
CA ILE A 559 6.79 -9.72 -8.32
C ILE A 559 5.97 -10.77 -9.06
N GLU A 560 6.39 -12.01 -8.91
CA GLU A 560 5.69 -13.16 -9.45
C GLU A 560 4.85 -13.84 -8.38
N ASP A 561 3.61 -14.16 -8.72
CA ASP A 561 2.66 -14.81 -7.83
C ASP A 561 1.93 -15.94 -8.56
N LEU A 562 1.30 -16.82 -7.79
CA LEU A 562 0.47 -17.90 -8.31
C LEU A 562 -0.86 -17.30 -8.77
N VAL A 563 -1.11 -17.39 -10.08
CA VAL A 563 -2.36 -16.97 -10.70
C VAL A 563 -2.91 -18.14 -11.50
N PHE A 564 -4.22 -18.30 -11.47
CA PHE A 564 -4.88 -19.24 -12.36
C PHE A 564 -4.84 -18.71 -13.80
N ASP A 565 -4.13 -19.39 -14.71
CA ASP A 565 -4.16 -19.07 -16.13
C ASP A 565 -5.35 -19.77 -16.79
N PRO A 566 -6.36 -19.01 -17.26
CA PRO A 566 -7.55 -19.57 -17.89
C PRO A 566 -7.21 -20.34 -19.17
N THR A 567 -6.13 -19.96 -19.87
CA THR A 567 -5.72 -20.56 -21.14
C THR A 567 -5.19 -21.98 -20.98
N THR A 568 -4.38 -22.20 -19.93
CA THR A 568 -3.80 -23.50 -19.64
C THR A 568 -4.62 -24.31 -18.64
N GLY A 569 -5.57 -23.68 -17.94
CA GLY A 569 -6.41 -24.35 -16.94
C GLY A 569 -5.65 -24.73 -15.67
N SER A 570 -4.53 -24.07 -15.41
CA SER A 570 -3.58 -24.42 -14.36
C SER A 570 -3.18 -23.18 -13.58
N VAL A 571 -2.82 -23.37 -12.31
CA VAL A 571 -2.15 -22.33 -11.52
C VAL A 571 -0.72 -22.23 -12.02
N VAL A 572 -0.33 -21.04 -12.46
CA VAL A 572 0.99 -20.72 -12.98
C VAL A 572 1.57 -19.56 -12.20
N LYS A 573 2.90 -19.53 -12.10
CA LYS A 573 3.60 -18.39 -11.53
C LYS A 573 3.81 -17.34 -12.62
N VAL A 574 3.22 -16.16 -12.47
CA VAL A 574 3.31 -15.06 -13.44
C VAL A 574 3.61 -13.73 -12.77
N PRO A 575 4.23 -12.77 -13.46
CA PRO A 575 4.40 -11.42 -12.95
C PRO A 575 3.03 -10.75 -12.73
N VAL A 576 2.75 -10.35 -11.50
CA VAL A 576 1.53 -9.64 -11.10
C VAL A 576 1.80 -8.17 -10.76
N GLN A 577 3.01 -7.86 -10.30
CA GLN A 577 3.52 -6.48 -10.20
C GLN A 577 4.75 -6.29 -11.08
N PHE A 578 4.92 -5.08 -11.59
CA PHE A 578 5.94 -4.74 -12.59
C PHE A 578 6.66 -3.45 -12.19
N GLY A 579 7.32 -3.49 -11.03
CA GLY A 579 8.33 -2.51 -10.66
C GLY A 579 9.51 -2.53 -11.62
N ASN A 580 10.17 -1.38 -11.78
CA ASN A 580 11.40 -1.27 -12.57
C ASN A 580 12.48 -0.45 -11.83
N ASP A 581 12.42 -0.40 -10.50
CA ASP A 581 13.31 0.38 -9.65
C ASP A 581 13.36 1.86 -10.10
N THR A 582 12.19 2.42 -10.36
CA THR A 582 12.06 3.77 -10.95
C THR A 582 12.11 4.90 -9.93
N GLY A 583 12.05 4.56 -8.65
CA GLY A 583 11.90 5.51 -7.56
C GLY A 583 10.44 5.85 -7.28
N ILE A 584 10.17 6.24 -6.04
CA ILE A 584 8.86 6.72 -5.60
C ILE A 584 8.61 8.11 -6.19
N LYS A 585 7.42 8.31 -6.74
CA LYS A 585 6.87 9.63 -7.05
C LYS A 585 5.51 9.76 -6.40
N ARG A 586 5.13 11.01 -6.10
CA ARG A 586 3.83 11.32 -5.50
C ARG A 586 2.93 12.20 -6.37
N PHE A 587 3.35 12.44 -7.61
CA PHE A 587 2.55 13.10 -8.62
C PHE A 587 2.93 12.63 -10.03
N ILE A 588 2.05 12.90 -11.00
CA ILE A 588 2.31 12.72 -12.43
C ILE A 588 1.56 13.79 -13.24
N SER A 589 2.26 14.40 -14.20
CA SER A 589 1.66 15.24 -15.24
C SER A 589 1.38 14.41 -16.49
N ILE A 590 0.14 14.46 -16.97
CA ILE A 590 -0.37 13.65 -18.06
C ILE A 590 -0.86 14.57 -19.17
N THR A 591 -0.32 14.41 -20.38
CA THR A 591 -0.65 15.23 -21.56
C THR A 591 -1.18 14.40 -22.74
N SER A 592 -1.34 13.08 -22.55
CA SER A 592 -1.80 12.16 -23.59
C SER A 592 -2.77 11.09 -23.07
N ASP A 593 -3.68 10.67 -23.95
CA ASP A 593 -4.67 9.62 -23.78
C ASP A 593 -4.11 8.26 -24.22
N GLN A 594 -3.58 7.50 -23.28
CA GLN A 594 -3.01 6.16 -23.46
C GLN A 594 -4.06 5.11 -23.85
N VAL A 595 -5.31 5.23 -23.39
CA VAL A 595 -6.43 4.35 -23.81
C VAL A 595 -6.70 4.49 -25.31
N ARG A 596 -6.50 5.68 -25.88
CA ARG A 596 -6.61 5.94 -27.33
C ARG A 596 -5.26 5.93 -28.06
N GLY A 597 -4.25 5.25 -27.52
CA GLY A 597 -2.97 5.04 -28.20
C GLY A 597 -2.01 6.24 -28.13
N GLY A 598 -2.10 7.05 -27.07
CA GLY A 598 -1.16 8.14 -26.77
C GLY A 598 -1.42 9.44 -27.51
N VAL A 599 -2.66 9.69 -27.97
CA VAL A 599 -3.02 10.98 -28.61
C VAL A 599 -3.07 12.10 -27.57
N PRO A 600 -2.79 13.38 -27.92
CA PRO A 600 -2.87 14.48 -26.96
C PRO A 600 -4.24 14.60 -26.30
N LEU A 601 -4.27 15.01 -25.03
CA LEU A 601 -5.53 15.29 -24.34
C LEU A 601 -6.31 16.42 -25.04
N VAL A 602 -7.63 16.36 -24.90
CA VAL A 602 -8.56 17.33 -25.49
C VAL A 602 -9.40 17.95 -24.38
N ASN A 603 -9.38 19.27 -24.29
CA ASN A 603 -10.13 19.98 -23.27
C ASN A 603 -11.64 19.74 -23.40
N GLY A 604 -12.33 19.65 -22.26
CA GLY A 604 -13.79 19.50 -22.20
C GLY A 604 -14.31 18.07 -22.43
N ILE A 605 -13.43 17.08 -22.55
CA ILE A 605 -13.75 15.64 -22.61
C ILE A 605 -13.39 14.99 -21.26
N LYS A 606 -14.16 13.97 -20.85
CA LYS A 606 -13.89 13.22 -19.62
C LYS A 606 -12.80 12.17 -19.81
N TYR A 607 -11.92 12.08 -18.84
CA TYR A 607 -10.93 11.02 -18.70
C TYR A 607 -11.07 10.37 -17.31
N TYR A 608 -10.61 9.13 -17.18
CA TYR A 608 -10.76 8.34 -15.96
C TYR A 608 -9.41 7.80 -15.54
N TYR A 609 -9.01 8.08 -14.29
CA TYR A 609 -7.73 7.63 -13.75
C TYR A 609 -7.89 7.00 -12.37
N ALA A 610 -6.94 6.19 -11.97
CA ALA A 610 -6.83 5.68 -10.60
C ALA A 610 -5.36 5.58 -10.20
N VAL A 611 -5.07 5.83 -8.94
CA VAL A 611 -3.77 5.60 -8.32
C VAL A 611 -3.98 4.60 -7.18
N THR A 612 -3.19 3.53 -7.16
CA THR A 612 -3.19 2.49 -6.13
C THR A 612 -1.81 2.39 -5.52
N SER A 613 -1.73 1.95 -4.26
CA SER A 613 -0.49 1.47 -3.67
C SER A 613 -0.51 -0.05 -3.61
N TYR A 614 0.68 -0.66 -3.65
CA TYR A 614 0.84 -2.09 -3.49
C TYR A 614 1.96 -2.44 -2.51
N SER A 615 1.86 -3.65 -1.98
CA SER A 615 2.80 -4.22 -1.02
C SER A 615 3.40 -5.52 -1.54
N PHE A 616 4.53 -5.91 -0.95
CA PHE A 616 5.21 -7.16 -1.22
C PHE A 616 5.55 -7.88 0.09
N ASN A 617 5.35 -9.20 0.10
CA ASN A 617 5.83 -10.09 1.14
C ASN A 617 6.90 -11.02 0.57
N SER A 618 8.11 -10.94 1.12
CA SER A 618 9.25 -11.74 0.65
C SER A 618 9.20 -13.21 1.08
N ASN A 619 8.22 -13.60 1.91
CA ASN A 619 8.00 -15.00 2.27
C ASN A 619 7.52 -15.81 1.04
N LEU A 620 8.22 -16.90 0.74
CA LEU A 620 7.92 -17.77 -0.41
C LEU A 620 6.59 -18.53 -0.29
N ASP A 621 6.06 -18.67 0.93
CA ASP A 621 4.79 -19.34 1.20
C ASP A 621 3.59 -18.37 1.22
N ALA A 622 3.83 -17.05 1.09
CA ALA A 622 2.76 -16.06 1.02
C ALA A 622 2.05 -16.14 -0.35
N VAL A 623 0.74 -16.41 -0.33
CA VAL A 623 -0.09 -16.45 -1.55
C VAL A 623 -1.43 -15.76 -1.25
N PRO A 624 -1.74 -14.62 -1.89
CA PRO A 624 -0.84 -13.87 -2.79
C PRO A 624 0.34 -13.27 -2.03
N ASN A 625 1.51 -13.12 -2.66
CA ASN A 625 2.69 -12.47 -2.04
C ASN A 625 2.70 -10.95 -2.23
N ASN A 626 1.64 -10.39 -2.79
CA ASN A 626 1.47 -8.95 -3.00
C ASN A 626 0.00 -8.58 -2.77
N LEU A 627 -0.24 -7.36 -2.31
CA LEU A 627 -1.58 -6.81 -2.16
C LEU A 627 -1.62 -5.40 -2.74
N GLU A 628 -2.60 -5.11 -3.57
CA GLU A 628 -2.84 -3.80 -4.19
C GLU A 628 -4.26 -3.33 -3.88
N ASN A 629 -4.45 -2.01 -3.75
CA ASN A 629 -5.79 -1.48 -3.51
C ASN A 629 -6.76 -1.76 -4.67
N PRO A 630 -8.07 -1.87 -4.38
CA PRO A 630 -9.08 -1.72 -5.41
C PRO A 630 -9.01 -0.33 -6.05
N LEU A 631 -9.43 -0.21 -7.32
CA LEU A 631 -9.40 1.08 -8.02
C LEU A 631 -10.41 2.08 -7.43
N SER A 632 -9.93 3.27 -7.07
CA SER A 632 -10.77 4.44 -6.87
C SER A 632 -10.70 5.31 -8.14
N ILE A 633 -11.74 5.25 -8.98
CA ILE A 633 -11.73 5.90 -10.29
C ILE A 633 -12.13 7.38 -10.17
N ILE A 634 -11.24 8.25 -10.64
CA ILE A 634 -11.39 9.70 -10.64
C ILE A 634 -11.75 10.15 -12.05
N THR A 635 -12.84 10.91 -12.19
CA THR A 635 -13.24 11.51 -13.47
C THR A 635 -12.70 12.94 -13.55
N VAL A 636 -11.98 13.25 -14.62
CA VAL A 636 -11.27 14.52 -14.80
C VAL A 636 -11.53 15.10 -16.19
N VAL A 637 -11.56 16.42 -16.31
CA VAL A 637 -11.80 17.13 -17.56
C VAL A 637 -10.73 18.21 -17.76
N PRO A 638 -9.68 17.98 -18.59
CA PRO A 638 -8.67 19.00 -18.84
C PRO A 638 -9.32 20.24 -19.46
N GLN A 639 -8.78 21.41 -19.13
CA GLN A 639 -9.41 22.67 -19.48
C GLN A 639 -8.44 23.85 -19.43
N LEU A 640 -8.76 24.91 -20.17
CA LEU A 640 -8.05 26.19 -19.99
C LEU A 640 -8.28 26.73 -18.56
N PRO A 641 -7.44 27.64 -18.06
CA PRO A 641 -7.78 28.42 -16.87
C PRO A 641 -9.18 29.04 -17.00
N ASN A 642 -9.92 29.16 -15.90
CA ASN A 642 -11.25 29.77 -15.96
C ASN A 642 -11.13 31.23 -16.45
N PRO A 643 -12.19 31.79 -17.06
CA PRO A 643 -12.12 33.15 -17.60
C PRO A 643 -11.70 34.18 -16.54
N GLY A 644 -10.57 34.83 -16.78
CA GLY A 644 -9.94 35.82 -15.89
C GLY A 644 -8.84 35.27 -15.00
N ASP A 645 -8.74 33.95 -14.82
CA ASP A 645 -7.69 33.34 -14.02
C ASP A 645 -6.39 33.27 -14.81
N THR A 646 -5.29 33.48 -14.10
CA THR A 646 -3.91 33.32 -14.59
C THR A 646 -3.12 32.56 -13.54
N TYR A 647 -2.30 31.63 -14.00
CA TYR A 647 -1.37 30.88 -13.17
C TYR A 647 0.05 31.40 -13.40
N GLY A 648 0.94 31.11 -12.47
CA GLY A 648 2.36 31.46 -12.56
C GLY A 648 3.12 30.61 -13.57
N GLU A 649 4.35 30.25 -13.19
CA GLU A 649 5.19 29.30 -13.90
C GLU A 649 4.47 27.95 -14.04
N GLY A 650 4.57 27.29 -15.20
CA GLY A 650 3.86 26.03 -15.45
C GLY A 650 4.49 24.84 -14.75
N THR A 651 3.79 23.69 -14.76
CA THR A 651 4.31 22.40 -14.28
C THR A 651 5.71 22.11 -14.83
N GLY A 652 6.63 21.70 -13.97
CA GLY A 652 8.02 21.38 -14.30
C GLY A 652 8.97 22.59 -14.34
N SER A 653 8.51 23.80 -14.01
CA SER A 653 9.38 24.98 -13.99
C SER A 653 10.16 25.05 -12.67
N GLU A 654 11.47 25.28 -12.74
CA GLU A 654 12.32 25.46 -11.57
C GLU A 654 12.24 26.90 -11.05
N LEU A 655 12.16 27.06 -9.73
CA LEU A 655 12.21 28.35 -9.05
C LEU A 655 13.65 28.70 -8.66
N GLU A 656 13.96 29.99 -8.67
CA GLU A 656 15.25 30.49 -8.21
C GLU A 656 15.34 30.41 -6.68
N VAL A 657 16.40 29.76 -6.19
CA VAL A 657 16.71 29.63 -4.76
C VAL A 657 17.92 30.49 -4.43
N THR A 658 17.83 31.24 -3.34
CA THR A 658 18.93 32.05 -2.80
C THR A 658 19.41 31.47 -1.47
N HIS A 659 20.71 31.21 -1.35
CA HIS A 659 21.37 30.92 -0.07
C HIS A 659 21.58 32.24 0.67
N VAL A 660 20.87 32.44 1.78
CA VAL A 660 20.82 33.74 2.47
C VAL A 660 21.75 33.81 3.69
N GLU A 661 22.03 32.67 4.33
CA GLU A 661 22.92 32.53 5.50
C GLU A 661 23.60 31.17 5.46
N GLY A 662 24.84 31.09 5.96
CA GLY A 662 25.68 29.88 6.00
C GLY A 662 26.71 29.78 4.88
N THR A 663 27.42 28.65 4.81
CA THR A 663 28.57 28.43 3.91
C THR A 663 28.46 27.18 3.05
N ALA A 664 27.38 26.40 3.18
CA ALA A 664 27.23 25.15 2.44
C ALA A 664 27.20 25.36 0.92
N ASP A 665 27.86 24.46 0.17
CA ASP A 665 27.92 24.54 -1.31
C ASP A 665 26.72 23.86 -2.00
N GLY A 666 26.00 23.02 -1.27
CA GLY A 666 24.76 22.36 -1.70
C GLY A 666 23.51 23.17 -1.34
N GLY A 667 22.34 22.73 -1.80
CA GLY A 667 21.08 23.40 -1.48
C GLY A 667 19.84 22.74 -2.04
N PRO A 668 18.66 23.33 -1.79
CA PRO A 668 17.42 22.82 -2.34
C PRO A 668 17.24 23.21 -3.80
N THR A 669 16.59 22.34 -4.57
CA THR A 669 16.01 22.66 -5.88
C THR A 669 14.50 22.58 -5.78
N VAL A 670 13.80 23.58 -6.34
CA VAL A 670 12.36 23.72 -6.19
C VAL A 670 11.69 23.75 -7.57
N THR A 671 10.74 22.85 -7.79
CA THR A 671 10.08 22.68 -9.09
C THR A 671 8.56 22.76 -8.95
N ILE A 672 7.88 23.52 -9.80
CA ILE A 672 6.42 23.62 -9.79
C ILE A 672 5.78 22.28 -10.21
N VAL A 673 4.85 21.80 -9.40
CA VAL A 673 4.03 20.61 -9.66
C VAL A 673 2.60 21.01 -10.03
N ASP A 674 2.01 21.93 -9.26
CA ASP A 674 0.63 22.39 -9.40
C ASP A 674 0.61 23.92 -9.40
N PRO A 675 0.63 24.57 -10.58
CA PRO A 675 0.68 26.03 -10.69
C PRO A 675 -0.61 26.71 -10.22
N ALA A 676 -1.68 25.95 -9.98
CA ALA A 676 -2.92 26.48 -9.40
C ALA A 676 -2.91 26.46 -7.86
N ALA A 677 -1.94 25.80 -7.22
CA ALA A 677 -1.81 25.68 -5.77
C ALA A 677 -0.70 26.56 -5.16
N THR A 678 0.13 27.20 -5.99
CA THR A 678 1.16 28.14 -5.52
C THR A 678 0.54 29.34 -4.80
N THR A 679 1.20 29.85 -3.77
CA THR A 679 0.59 30.85 -2.88
C THR A 679 1.09 32.28 -3.10
N GLY A 680 2.24 32.45 -3.75
CA GLY A 680 2.92 33.75 -3.83
C GLY A 680 3.81 34.09 -2.64
N ASP A 681 3.87 33.19 -1.64
CA ASP A 681 4.63 33.44 -0.42
C ASP A 681 6.14 33.23 -0.61
N GLU A 682 6.91 33.74 0.35
CA GLU A 682 8.34 33.45 0.53
C GLU A 682 8.48 32.25 1.47
N TYR A 683 9.35 31.32 1.11
CA TYR A 683 9.63 30.12 1.88
C TYR A 683 11.11 30.06 2.26
N GLU A 684 11.41 29.42 3.38
CA GLU A 684 12.75 29.18 3.89
C GLU A 684 12.97 27.70 4.21
N VAL A 685 14.02 27.11 3.63
CA VAL A 685 14.54 25.78 3.96
C VAL A 685 15.64 25.93 5.00
N PHE A 686 15.58 25.12 6.06
CA PHE A 686 16.53 25.11 7.16
C PHE A 686 16.77 23.70 7.71
N PHE A 687 17.89 23.50 8.41
CA PHE A 687 18.38 22.18 8.82
C PHE A 687 18.47 22.03 10.33
N THR A 688 18.14 20.84 10.82
CA THR A 688 18.12 20.47 12.24
C THR A 688 18.61 19.05 12.46
N GLN A 689 19.07 18.74 13.66
CA GLN A 689 19.32 17.36 14.09
C GLN A 689 18.24 16.94 15.10
N GLN A 690 17.94 15.63 15.16
CA GLN A 690 16.98 15.08 16.11
C GLN A 690 17.44 13.71 16.65
N GLN A 691 17.37 13.53 17.96
CA GLN A 691 17.55 12.21 18.59
C GLN A 691 16.32 11.32 18.32
N GLN A 692 16.55 10.12 17.79
CA GLN A 692 15.53 9.11 17.54
C GLN A 692 15.79 7.83 18.35
N ILE A 693 14.74 7.07 18.63
CA ILE A 693 14.80 5.75 19.26
C ILE A 693 14.13 4.68 18.40
N ARG A 694 14.59 3.44 18.57
CA ARG A 694 13.89 2.24 18.09
C ARG A 694 12.80 1.84 19.08
N ASP A 695 11.54 1.99 18.68
CA ASP A 695 10.38 1.64 19.48
C ASP A 695 10.15 0.11 19.55
N ALA A 696 9.12 -0.32 20.29
CA ALA A 696 8.76 -1.74 20.44
C ALA A 696 8.26 -2.41 19.15
N ASN A 697 7.84 -1.63 18.16
CA ASN A 697 7.42 -2.11 16.85
C ASN A 697 8.59 -2.18 15.86
N GLY A 698 9.79 -1.75 16.26
CA GLY A 698 10.94 -1.66 15.38
C GLY A 698 10.89 -0.44 14.45
N ASN A 699 10.16 0.62 14.77
CA ASN A 699 10.23 1.88 14.04
C ASN A 699 11.20 2.84 14.74
N TRP A 700 11.89 3.65 13.94
CA TRP A 700 12.60 4.83 14.38
C TRP A 700 11.61 5.97 14.58
N VAL A 701 11.52 6.48 15.81
CA VAL A 701 10.63 7.58 16.21
C VAL A 701 11.40 8.62 17.00
N PRO A 702 10.92 9.87 17.12
CA PRO A 702 11.57 10.88 17.97
C PRO A 702 11.77 10.37 19.40
N GLY A 703 12.97 10.58 19.96
CA GLY A 703 13.37 10.06 21.27
C GLY A 703 12.81 10.83 22.46
N GLY A 704 12.53 12.13 22.28
CA GLY A 704 12.01 13.00 23.31
C GLY A 704 11.42 14.29 22.74
N ILE A 705 10.67 15.03 23.55
CA ILE A 705 10.08 16.31 23.19
C ILE A 705 10.94 17.44 23.77
N VAL A 706 11.35 18.38 22.91
CA VAL A 706 12.07 19.58 23.31
C VAL A 706 11.10 20.76 23.46
N LEU A 707 11.12 21.42 24.62
CA LEU A 707 10.34 22.61 24.90
C LEU A 707 11.26 23.79 25.24
N ARG A 708 11.13 24.88 24.47
CA ARG A 708 11.93 26.09 24.64
C ARG A 708 11.17 27.14 25.46
N LYS A 709 11.86 27.91 26.29
CA LYS A 709 11.27 29.01 27.08
C LYS A 709 11.90 30.33 26.64
N PHE A 710 11.25 31.06 25.74
CA PHE A 710 11.74 32.37 25.27
C PHE A 710 10.91 33.53 25.83
N GLY A 711 11.57 34.66 26.14
CA GLY A 711 10.92 35.94 26.36
C GLY A 711 10.55 36.60 25.02
N PRO A 712 9.33 37.15 24.82
CA PRO A 712 8.87 37.67 23.53
C PRO A 712 9.57 38.96 23.04
N ASN A 713 10.66 39.40 23.68
CA ASN A 713 11.40 40.63 23.34
C ASN A 713 12.93 40.47 23.38
N GLU A 714 13.45 39.24 23.43
CA GLU A 714 14.89 38.97 23.48
C GLU A 714 15.39 38.83 22.02
N VAL A 715 16.15 39.81 21.56
CA VAL A 715 16.98 39.70 20.34
C VAL A 715 18.34 39.20 20.83
N ASP A 716 18.66 37.94 20.55
CA ASP A 716 19.63 37.18 21.35
C ASP A 716 20.71 36.44 20.54
N THR A 717 21.87 36.21 21.18
CA THR A 717 23.07 35.55 20.66
C THR A 717 22.94 34.02 20.60
N LEU A 718 22.23 33.37 21.55
CA LEU A 718 21.99 31.92 21.59
C LEU A 718 20.53 31.48 21.30
N THR A 719 19.71 32.36 20.71
CA THR A 719 18.29 32.07 20.43
C THR A 719 18.14 30.93 19.42
N GLY A 720 17.32 29.94 19.78
CA GLY A 720 17.08 28.75 18.97
C GLY A 720 17.87 27.53 19.41
N SER A 721 18.82 27.67 20.34
CA SER A 721 19.56 26.56 20.93
C SER A 721 18.63 25.58 21.67
N SER A 722 18.96 24.28 21.63
CA SER A 722 18.22 23.23 22.31
C SER A 722 19.06 22.01 22.65
N ILE A 723 18.62 21.24 23.65
CA ILE A 723 19.18 19.93 23.97
C ILE A 723 18.14 18.84 23.65
N ASP A 724 18.44 18.02 22.64
CA ASP A 724 17.67 16.83 22.30
C ASP A 724 18.01 15.66 23.21
N ILE A 725 17.08 14.71 23.34
CA ILE A 725 17.29 13.53 24.17
C ILE A 725 16.67 12.27 23.58
N SER A 726 17.36 11.15 23.74
CA SER A 726 16.81 9.80 23.61
C SER A 726 17.06 8.98 24.88
N ALA A 727 16.12 8.08 25.20
CA ALA A 727 16.28 7.12 26.29
C ALA A 727 16.28 5.70 25.73
N VAL A 728 17.29 4.90 26.10
CA VAL A 728 17.38 3.49 25.71
C VAL A 728 17.70 2.59 26.90
N TYR A 729 17.25 1.34 26.83
CA TYR A 729 17.62 0.34 27.83
C TYR A 729 19.14 0.08 27.80
N GLY A 730 19.79 0.21 28.96
CA GLY A 730 21.20 -0.09 29.11
C GLY A 730 21.49 -1.58 28.89
N ALA A 731 22.74 -1.92 28.52
CA ALA A 731 23.15 -3.28 28.20
C ALA A 731 22.97 -4.30 29.35
N ASP A 732 22.88 -3.82 30.59
CA ASP A 732 22.66 -4.63 31.79
C ASP A 732 21.17 -4.88 32.10
N GLY A 733 20.26 -4.24 31.36
CA GLY A 733 18.81 -4.28 31.55
C GLY A 733 18.32 -3.63 32.84
N SER A 734 19.19 -2.94 33.60
CA SER A 734 18.88 -2.37 34.91
C SER A 734 19.16 -0.87 35.03
N SER A 735 19.84 -0.29 34.04
CA SER A 735 19.97 1.16 33.86
C SER A 735 19.26 1.65 32.60
N ILE A 736 18.92 2.94 32.57
CA ILE A 736 18.48 3.64 31.36
C ILE A 736 19.62 4.57 30.94
N GLN A 737 19.97 4.49 29.68
CA GLN A 737 20.95 5.37 29.05
C GLN A 737 20.21 6.54 28.40
N LEU A 738 20.48 7.73 28.88
CA LEU A 738 19.97 8.98 28.32
C LEU A 738 21.06 9.57 27.43
N ASN A 739 20.82 9.64 26.13
CA ASN A 739 21.73 10.27 25.17
C ASN A 739 21.21 11.67 24.89
N PHE A 740 22.05 12.66 25.13
CA PHE A 740 21.76 14.07 24.91
C PHE A 740 22.56 14.58 23.74
N HIS A 741 21.99 15.54 23.02
CA HIS A 741 22.62 16.18 21.87
C HIS A 741 22.42 17.70 21.94
N LEU A 742 23.51 18.47 21.84
CA LEU A 742 23.47 19.92 21.87
C LEU A 742 23.28 20.50 20.46
N ASN A 743 22.14 21.12 20.22
CA ASN A 743 21.97 22.03 19.08
C ASN A 743 22.25 23.45 19.56
N LEU A 744 23.47 23.94 19.40
CA LEU A 744 23.82 25.32 19.70
C LEU A 744 23.52 26.19 18.46
N VAL A 745 22.80 27.28 18.63
CA VAL A 745 22.50 28.23 17.55
C VAL A 745 23.04 29.59 17.96
N SER A 746 24.00 30.12 17.21
CA SER A 746 24.55 31.46 17.39
C SER A 746 24.58 32.24 16.07
N VAL A 747 24.21 33.53 16.13
CA VAL A 747 24.18 34.45 14.98
C VAL A 747 25.51 35.15 14.69
N ASP A 748 26.46 35.08 15.63
CA ASP A 748 27.77 35.76 15.61
C ASP A 748 28.95 34.80 15.81
N GLY A 749 28.69 33.52 16.02
CA GLY A 749 29.70 32.48 16.22
C GLY A 749 30.10 32.26 17.68
N ASP A 750 29.28 32.72 18.63
CA ASP A 750 29.47 32.57 20.07
C ASP A 750 29.37 31.10 20.51
N TRP A 751 30.28 30.68 21.39
CA TRP A 751 30.33 29.35 21.99
C TRP A 751 29.70 29.40 23.38
N ALA A 752 29.36 28.25 23.95
CA ALA A 752 28.85 28.21 25.33
C ALA A 752 29.98 27.90 26.33
N ASP A 753 29.99 28.62 27.45
CA ASP A 753 30.91 28.42 28.59
C ASP A 753 30.60 27.12 29.34
N GLY A 754 29.31 26.82 29.50
CA GLY A 754 28.85 25.72 30.33
C GLY A 754 27.42 25.29 30.04
N ILE A 755 27.05 24.12 30.54
CA ILE A 755 25.70 23.57 30.44
C ILE A 755 25.31 23.00 31.81
N THR A 756 24.07 23.23 32.22
CA THR A 756 23.45 22.48 33.32
C THR A 756 22.25 21.69 32.85
N VAL A 757 22.10 20.48 33.36
CA VAL A 757 20.90 19.64 33.19
C VAL A 757 20.39 19.24 34.56
N THR A 758 19.14 19.60 34.88
CA THR A 758 18.51 19.34 36.18
C THR A 758 17.41 18.30 36.04
N PHE A 759 17.57 17.20 36.77
CA PHE A 759 16.66 16.06 36.78
C PHE A 759 15.54 16.22 37.82
N PRO A 760 14.33 15.69 37.56
CA PRO A 760 13.24 15.77 38.52
C PRO A 760 13.49 14.85 39.71
N ALA A 761 12.86 15.14 40.85
CA ALA A 761 12.99 14.32 42.05
C ALA A 761 12.51 12.88 41.79
N GLY A 762 13.35 11.89 42.11
CA GLY A 762 13.06 10.47 41.92
C GLY A 762 13.90 9.79 40.83
N VAL A 763 14.53 10.56 39.95
CA VAL A 763 15.55 10.04 39.02
C VAL A 763 16.89 9.96 39.74
N ILE A 764 17.50 8.77 39.78
CA ILE A 764 18.82 8.56 40.38
C ILE A 764 19.86 8.54 39.26
N ILE A 765 20.74 9.54 39.26
CA ILE A 765 21.89 9.61 38.36
C ILE A 765 22.93 8.59 38.84
N VAL A 766 23.25 7.63 37.99
CA VAL A 766 24.21 6.56 38.26
C VAL A 766 25.60 6.98 37.83
N ASP A 767 25.73 7.53 36.63
CA ASP A 767 27.01 7.96 36.04
C ASP A 767 26.81 9.02 34.95
N ALA A 768 27.84 9.82 34.71
CA ALA A 768 27.91 10.81 33.64
C ALA A 768 29.35 10.84 33.08
N PRO A 769 29.66 10.00 32.09
CA PRO A 769 31.02 9.90 31.54
C PRO A 769 31.53 11.21 30.91
N SER A 770 32.85 11.37 30.86
CA SER A 770 33.49 12.47 30.12
C SER A 770 33.28 12.32 28.62
N PHE A 771 33.18 13.45 27.92
CA PHE A 771 33.03 13.52 26.47
C PHE A 771 33.87 14.69 25.92
N SER A 772 34.18 14.66 24.63
CA SER A 772 34.93 15.74 23.97
C SER A 772 33.97 16.81 23.43
N ALA A 773 34.34 18.07 23.59
CA ALA A 773 33.68 19.23 23.00
C ALA A 773 34.69 20.02 22.14
N GLY A 774 34.24 21.08 21.45
CA GLY A 774 35.06 21.84 20.51
C GLY A 774 36.45 22.23 21.03
N ASN A 775 36.55 22.70 22.28
CA ASN A 775 37.79 23.20 22.88
C ASN A 775 38.37 22.29 24.00
N GLY A 776 38.08 20.99 23.98
CA GLY A 776 38.71 19.99 24.87
C GLY A 776 37.73 19.00 25.52
N ASP A 777 38.23 18.20 26.46
CA ASP A 777 37.41 17.21 27.17
C ASP A 777 36.58 17.84 28.30
N ILE A 778 35.28 17.59 28.28
CA ILE A 778 34.34 17.94 29.32
C ILE A 778 34.25 16.80 30.33
N ILE A 779 34.38 17.16 31.61
CA ILE A 779 34.19 16.24 32.73
C ILE A 779 32.91 16.66 33.46
N PRO A 780 31.77 15.97 33.24
CA PRO A 780 30.53 16.29 33.95
C PRO A 780 30.68 16.13 35.47
N VAL A 781 30.10 17.06 36.22
CA VAL A 781 30.07 17.05 37.69
C VAL A 781 28.63 16.84 38.16
N ILE A 782 28.39 15.73 38.88
CA ILE A 782 27.09 15.42 39.45
C ILE A 782 26.94 16.12 40.81
N ASN A 783 26.00 17.06 40.90
CA ASN A 783 25.67 17.84 42.10
C ASN A 783 24.19 17.64 42.48
N GLY A 784 23.90 16.56 43.20
CA GLY A 784 22.53 16.19 43.56
C GLY A 784 21.71 15.73 42.36
N GLN A 785 20.68 16.50 41.97
CA GLN A 785 19.88 16.25 40.77
C GLN A 785 20.37 17.03 39.54
N THR A 786 21.42 17.84 39.67
CA THR A 786 21.95 18.66 38.57
C THR A 786 23.28 18.11 38.11
N ILE A 787 23.46 18.02 36.80
CA ILE A 787 24.76 17.77 36.17
C ILE A 787 25.26 19.11 35.65
N GLU A 788 26.48 19.48 36.05
CA GLU A 788 27.19 20.69 35.65
C GLU A 788 28.31 20.30 34.67
N MET A 789 28.41 20.97 33.53
CA MET A 789 29.36 20.68 32.45
C MET A 789 29.99 22.00 31.98
N GLY A 790 31.31 22.06 31.83
CA GLY A 790 32.03 23.31 31.53
C GLY A 790 31.99 24.33 32.68
N ASP A 791 32.08 25.62 32.36
CA ASP A 791 32.02 26.71 33.34
C ASP A 791 30.57 27.22 33.52
N VAL A 792 29.92 26.71 34.57
CA VAL A 792 28.56 27.11 34.95
C VAL A 792 28.53 28.25 35.97
N THR A 793 29.69 28.83 36.30
CA THR A 793 29.80 29.97 37.22
C THR A 793 29.58 31.31 36.52
N HIS A 794 29.48 31.27 35.19
CA HIS A 794 29.11 32.36 34.30
C HIS A 794 30.07 33.58 34.36
N PRO A 795 31.40 33.39 34.22
CA PRO A 795 32.36 34.49 34.24
C PRO A 795 32.50 35.22 32.90
N TYR A 796 31.86 34.73 31.82
CA TYR A 796 31.97 35.19 30.43
C TYR A 796 33.40 35.07 29.90
N THR A 797 33.82 33.84 29.63
CA THR A 797 35.24 33.60 29.28
C THR A 797 35.64 34.11 27.91
N GLN A 798 34.67 34.42 27.03
CA GLN A 798 34.89 34.73 25.61
C GLN A 798 35.61 33.60 24.85
N ASN A 799 35.61 32.40 25.42
CA ASN A 799 36.29 31.22 24.89
C ASN A 799 35.65 29.97 25.50
N GLY A 800 34.36 29.79 25.23
CA GLY A 800 33.61 28.61 25.68
C GLY A 800 34.20 27.29 25.13
N PRO A 801 33.93 26.13 25.76
CA PRO A 801 34.33 24.85 25.19
C PRO A 801 33.29 24.20 24.26
N PHE A 802 32.03 24.66 24.27
CA PHE A 802 30.93 24.06 23.51
C PHE A 802 30.64 24.81 22.22
N THR A 803 30.75 24.12 21.09
CA THR A 803 30.60 24.66 19.74
C THR A 803 29.24 24.31 19.10
N GLY A 804 28.49 23.38 19.67
CA GLY A 804 27.31 22.78 19.05
C GLY A 804 27.64 21.47 18.35
N GLY A 805 26.69 20.53 18.37
CA GLY A 805 26.82 19.18 17.83
C GLY A 805 27.35 18.14 18.83
N GLU A 806 27.67 18.53 20.06
CA GLU A 806 28.19 17.59 21.06
C GLU A 806 27.12 16.59 21.55
N ASP A 807 27.50 15.32 21.57
CA ASP A 807 26.72 14.24 22.19
C ASP A 807 27.31 13.84 23.54
N TRP A 808 26.46 13.63 24.55
CA TRP A 808 26.88 13.05 25.82
C TRP A 808 25.84 12.09 26.39
N VAL A 809 26.30 11.25 27.31
CA VAL A 809 25.51 10.18 27.90
C VAL A 809 25.37 10.38 29.40
N VAL A 810 24.18 10.16 29.92
CA VAL A 810 23.91 10.06 31.36
C VAL A 810 23.26 8.71 31.63
N LEU A 811 23.83 7.95 32.56
CA LEU A 811 23.25 6.71 33.04
C LEU A 811 22.39 7.02 34.27
N VAL A 812 21.14 6.57 34.25
CA VAL A 812 20.22 6.66 35.38
C VAL A 812 19.69 5.28 35.76
N SER A 813 19.31 5.09 37.02
CA SER A 813 18.73 3.82 37.46
C SER A 813 17.40 3.55 36.74
N SER A 814 17.07 2.30 36.42
CA SER A 814 15.76 1.96 35.87
C SER A 814 14.63 2.58 36.70
N PHE A 815 13.80 3.40 36.06
CA PHE A 815 12.72 4.10 36.70
C PHE A 815 11.38 3.62 36.12
N GLU A 816 10.68 2.77 36.86
CA GLU A 816 9.27 2.45 36.57
C GLU A 816 8.48 2.61 37.87
N PRO A 817 7.48 3.50 37.95
CA PRO A 817 6.87 4.32 36.89
C PRO A 817 7.28 5.81 37.02
N LEU A 818 8.09 6.34 36.10
CA LEU A 818 8.42 7.78 36.08
C LEU A 818 8.34 8.44 34.70
N LEU A 819 7.89 7.73 33.65
CA LEU A 819 7.57 8.39 32.38
C LEU A 819 6.26 9.20 32.51
N PRO A 820 6.18 10.41 31.92
CA PRO A 820 7.26 11.13 31.24
C PRO A 820 8.27 11.76 32.22
N VAL A 821 9.56 11.80 31.84
CA VAL A 821 10.63 12.45 32.62
C VAL A 821 11.06 13.74 31.94
N THR A 822 10.84 14.89 32.58
CA THR A 822 11.25 16.21 32.09
C THR A 822 12.50 16.70 32.81
N MET A 823 13.53 17.09 32.04
CA MET A 823 14.77 17.70 32.53
C MET A 823 14.83 19.15 32.08
N ASP A 824 15.04 20.07 33.01
CA ASP A 824 15.32 21.48 32.69
C ASP A 824 16.81 21.65 32.40
N TRP A 825 17.15 22.56 31.50
CA TRP A 825 18.54 22.86 31.14
C TRP A 825 18.80 24.35 30.98
N VAL A 826 20.06 24.73 31.16
CA VAL A 826 20.61 26.08 30.90
C VAL A 826 21.91 25.92 30.12
N ILE A 827 22.05 26.65 29.02
CA ILE A 827 23.27 26.79 28.22
C ILE A 827 23.81 28.20 28.50
N PHE A 828 25.01 28.28 29.06
CA PHE A 828 25.63 29.52 29.49
C PHE A 828 26.42 30.16 28.34
N ASP A 829 26.04 31.36 27.95
CA ASP A 829 26.74 32.15 26.92
C ASP A 829 28.14 32.57 27.40
N ASP A 830 29.15 32.45 26.55
CA ASP A 830 30.54 32.86 26.84
C ASP A 830 30.77 34.38 26.73
N GLY A 831 29.82 35.10 26.14
CA GLY A 831 29.78 36.55 26.03
C GLY A 831 30.75 37.16 25.03
N TRP A 832 31.20 36.42 24.01
CA TRP A 832 32.10 36.90 22.96
C TRP A 832 31.55 38.13 22.22
N ALA A 833 30.27 38.14 21.83
CA ALA A 833 29.67 39.25 21.09
C ALA A 833 29.28 40.48 21.94
N GLY A 834 29.38 40.38 23.27
CA GLY A 834 29.15 41.48 24.20
C GLY A 834 27.67 41.78 24.46
N GLY A 835 27.08 41.07 25.42
CA GLY A 835 25.71 41.26 25.89
C GLY A 835 25.03 39.93 26.19
N PRO A 836 25.65 39.08 27.05
CA PRO A 836 25.39 37.65 27.08
C PRO A 836 24.00 37.29 27.58
N VAL A 837 23.39 36.27 26.98
CA VAL A 837 22.11 35.71 27.44
C VAL A 837 22.12 34.20 27.33
N ASP A 838 21.80 33.56 28.45
CA ASP A 838 21.73 32.11 28.54
C ASP A 838 20.48 31.57 27.86
N ALA A 839 20.64 30.49 27.09
CA ALA A 839 19.50 29.75 26.57
C ALA A 839 18.96 28.81 27.66
N VAL A 840 17.65 28.84 27.89
CA VAL A 840 16.97 27.99 28.87
C VAL A 840 15.84 27.19 28.24
N GLY A 841 15.66 25.95 28.69
CA GLY A 841 14.59 25.10 28.19
C GLY A 841 14.43 23.82 28.99
N SER A 842 13.67 22.90 28.43
CA SER A 842 13.46 21.58 28.99
C SER A 842 13.33 20.53 27.90
N THR A 843 13.76 19.31 28.19
CA THR A 843 13.60 18.15 27.31
C THR A 843 12.87 17.04 28.06
N THR A 844 11.96 16.33 27.39
CA THR A 844 11.08 15.32 28.01
C THR A 844 11.21 13.98 27.31
N VAL A 845 11.50 12.94 28.09
CA VAL A 845 11.46 11.55 27.64
C VAL A 845 10.07 10.99 27.91
N GLU A 846 9.38 10.57 26.86
CA GLU A 846 8.07 9.91 26.96
C GLU A 846 8.14 8.40 26.76
N THR A 847 9.15 7.92 26.02
CA THR A 847 9.30 6.52 25.64
C THR A 847 10.77 6.09 25.79
N ILE A 848 11.00 4.83 26.14
CA ILE A 848 12.33 4.22 26.20
C ILE A 848 12.44 3.20 25.07
N GLY A 849 13.44 3.35 24.21
CA GLY A 849 13.70 2.46 23.09
C GLY A 849 14.79 1.42 23.34
N PHE A 850 15.09 0.64 22.31
CA PHE A 850 16.15 -0.37 22.36
C PHE A 850 17.46 0.09 21.72
N GLN A 851 17.39 1.10 20.85
CA GLN A 851 18.53 1.72 20.17
C GLN A 851 18.23 3.20 19.96
N SER A 852 19.27 4.01 19.77
CA SER A 852 19.16 5.44 19.47
C SER A 852 20.04 5.83 18.29
N ARG A 853 19.66 6.89 17.59
CA ARG A 853 20.47 7.53 16.52
C ARG A 853 20.20 9.03 16.48
N THR A 854 21.17 9.81 15.99
CA THR A 854 20.98 11.22 15.62
C THR A 854 20.59 11.28 14.15
N ALA A 855 19.46 11.91 13.83
CA ALA A 855 18.97 12.08 12.47
C ALA A 855 19.22 13.51 11.98
N ASP A 856 19.88 13.64 10.84
CA ASP A 856 20.10 14.92 10.14
C ASP A 856 18.90 15.18 9.21
N LEU A 857 18.25 16.33 9.40
CA LEU A 857 16.95 16.61 8.84
C LEU A 857 16.89 18.02 8.25
N TRP A 858 16.04 18.20 7.25
CA TRP A 858 15.68 19.50 6.70
C TRP A 858 14.19 19.79 6.86
N ASN A 859 13.85 21.07 6.85
CA ASN A 859 12.53 21.60 7.15
C ASN A 859 12.18 22.73 6.18
N LEU A 860 10.89 23.06 6.08
CA LEU A 860 10.39 24.19 5.29
C LEU A 860 9.44 25.03 6.13
N SER A 861 9.70 26.33 6.21
CA SER A 861 8.75 27.31 6.74
C SER A 861 8.29 28.28 5.65
N ASP A 862 7.02 28.65 5.70
CA ASP A 862 6.48 29.82 5.00
C ASP A 862 6.70 31.03 5.90
N VAL A 863 7.62 31.90 5.48
CA VAL A 863 8.04 33.06 6.27
C VAL A 863 7.07 34.25 6.12
N THR A 864 6.23 34.25 5.07
CA THR A 864 5.15 35.24 4.93
C THR A 864 4.07 35.01 5.97
N THR A 865 3.66 33.75 6.18
CA THR A 865 2.58 33.38 7.12
C THR A 865 3.07 32.92 8.49
N ASN A 866 4.38 32.73 8.64
CA ASN A 866 5.03 32.19 9.84
C ASN A 866 4.50 30.80 10.22
N GLN A 867 4.37 29.92 9.23
CA GLN A 867 3.91 28.54 9.38
C GLN A 867 4.98 27.53 8.97
N LEU A 868 5.16 26.49 9.78
CA LEU A 868 5.96 25.33 9.39
C LEU A 868 5.15 24.46 8.42
N LYS A 869 5.74 24.17 7.26
CA LYS A 869 5.09 23.50 6.13
C LYS A 869 5.57 22.06 5.97
N LEU A 870 6.86 21.83 6.14
CA LEU A 870 7.48 20.51 6.21
C LEU A 870 8.40 20.48 7.42
N GLU A 871 8.39 19.37 8.15
CA GLU A 871 9.20 19.17 9.34
C GLU A 871 9.90 17.80 9.26
N ASN A 872 11.13 17.71 9.73
CA ASN A 872 11.87 16.46 9.92
C ASN A 872 11.98 15.61 8.64
N GLN A 873 12.32 16.23 7.50
CA GLN A 873 12.53 15.51 6.25
C GLN A 873 13.96 14.96 6.17
N SER A 874 14.09 13.68 5.81
CA SER A 874 15.37 12.94 5.78
C SER A 874 15.82 12.55 4.36
N VAL A 875 15.04 12.89 3.33
CA VAL A 875 15.35 12.56 1.93
C VAL A 875 16.30 13.61 1.36
N VAL A 876 17.50 13.18 0.98
CA VAL A 876 18.55 13.97 0.32
C VAL A 876 19.04 13.19 -0.90
N ASP A 877 19.10 13.83 -2.07
CA ASP A 877 19.46 13.21 -3.35
C ASP A 877 18.66 11.92 -3.67
N GLY A 878 17.41 11.87 -3.23
CA GLY A 878 16.53 10.72 -3.40
C GLY A 878 16.81 9.54 -2.46
N ILE A 879 17.73 9.68 -1.52
CA ILE A 879 18.02 8.69 -0.50
C ILE A 879 17.39 9.18 0.80
N ASP A 880 16.50 8.38 1.39
CA ASP A 880 16.10 8.58 2.77
C ASP A 880 17.25 8.14 3.68
N LEU A 881 17.95 9.10 4.27
CA LEU A 881 19.11 8.83 5.14
C LEU A 881 18.71 8.24 6.48
N PHE A 882 17.48 8.52 6.93
CA PHE A 882 16.95 8.12 8.24
C PHE A 882 15.55 7.53 8.09
N PRO A 883 15.40 6.42 7.35
CA PRO A 883 14.10 5.85 7.07
C PRO A 883 13.42 5.43 8.38
N PRO A 884 12.09 5.55 8.49
CA PRO A 884 11.36 5.25 9.73
C PRO A 884 11.47 3.80 10.20
N ARG A 885 11.94 2.87 9.37
CA ARG A 885 11.97 1.43 9.69
C ARG A 885 13.29 0.74 9.45
N ASP A 886 14.04 1.22 8.47
CA ASP A 886 15.28 0.56 8.07
C ASP A 886 16.43 1.12 8.89
N ASP A 887 17.39 0.25 9.19
CA ASP A 887 18.60 0.60 9.92
C ASP A 887 19.70 1.15 8.99
N SER A 888 19.43 1.17 7.68
CA SER A 888 20.29 1.67 6.62
C SER A 888 19.49 2.62 5.73
N PRO A 889 20.16 3.58 5.05
CA PRO A 889 19.49 4.46 4.10
C PRO A 889 18.73 3.71 3.00
N THR A 890 17.57 4.23 2.62
CA THR A 890 16.70 3.64 1.60
C THR A 890 16.68 4.50 0.35
N ASN A 891 16.99 3.92 -0.81
CA ASN A 891 16.98 4.66 -2.08
C ASN A 891 15.54 4.74 -2.62
N LEU A 892 14.97 5.93 -2.54
CA LEU A 892 13.63 6.24 -3.04
C LEU A 892 13.67 6.89 -4.43
N GLY A 893 14.84 7.30 -4.92
CA GLY A 893 14.99 8.10 -6.14
C GLY A 893 14.68 9.58 -5.91
N THR A 894 15.29 10.46 -6.72
CA THR A 894 15.25 11.93 -6.53
C THR A 894 13.83 12.50 -6.56
N ASP A 895 12.92 11.86 -7.30
CA ASP A 895 11.54 12.33 -7.44
C ASP A 895 10.65 11.97 -6.22
N ALA A 896 11.21 11.32 -5.20
CA ALA A 896 10.56 11.06 -3.92
C ALA A 896 10.59 12.27 -2.97
N ALA A 897 11.12 13.40 -3.43
CA ALA A 897 11.04 14.67 -2.74
C ALA A 897 9.58 15.06 -2.39
N PRO A 898 9.33 15.66 -1.20
CA PRO A 898 7.99 16.09 -0.80
C PRO A 898 7.48 17.25 -1.68
N VAL A 899 6.15 17.33 -1.80
CA VAL A 899 5.46 18.41 -2.51
C VAL A 899 4.56 19.13 -1.51
N VAL A 900 4.63 20.46 -1.52
CA VAL A 900 3.85 21.34 -0.65
C VAL A 900 3.53 22.62 -1.39
N ASP A 901 2.34 23.17 -1.17
CA ASP A 901 1.89 24.44 -1.76
C ASP A 901 2.15 24.56 -3.28
N GLY A 902 2.02 23.43 -3.99
CA GLY A 902 2.12 23.34 -5.45
C GLY A 902 3.54 23.18 -6.02
N PHE A 903 4.57 23.01 -5.19
CA PHE A 903 5.94 22.77 -5.65
C PHE A 903 6.60 21.59 -4.92
N GLN A 904 7.53 20.92 -5.61
CA GLN A 904 8.39 19.86 -5.07
C GLN A 904 9.72 20.46 -4.62
N ILE A 905 10.26 20.02 -3.49
CA ILE A 905 11.57 20.44 -2.98
C ILE A 905 12.50 19.24 -2.88
N ASN A 906 13.53 19.21 -3.70
CA ASN A 906 14.64 18.28 -3.54
C ASN A 906 15.78 18.96 -2.78
N THR A 907 16.61 18.20 -2.08
CA THR A 907 17.80 18.72 -1.40
C THR A 907 19.02 17.93 -1.83
N SER A 908 20.10 18.64 -2.20
CA SER A 908 21.39 18.06 -2.52
C SER A 908 22.43 18.74 -1.62
N VAL A 909 22.69 18.12 -0.48
CA VAL A 909 23.52 18.67 0.59
C VAL A 909 24.37 17.58 1.22
N VAL A 910 25.48 17.98 1.85
CA VAL A 910 26.34 17.07 2.62
C VAL A 910 26.28 17.49 4.08
N TYR A 911 26.12 16.54 5.01
CA TYR A 911 26.12 16.82 6.45
C TYR A 911 27.48 16.55 7.12
N GLY A 912 28.33 15.73 6.50
CA GLY A 912 29.63 15.36 7.04
C GLY A 912 30.78 16.18 6.44
N ALA A 913 31.82 16.40 7.24
CA ALA A 913 33.07 16.98 6.77
C ALA A 913 33.60 16.24 5.52
N PRO A 914 34.17 16.95 4.53
CA PRO A 914 34.67 16.34 3.30
C PRO A 914 35.64 15.19 3.60
N VAL A 915 35.65 14.17 2.74
CA VAL A 915 36.59 13.03 2.85
C VAL A 915 37.64 13.04 1.75
N ASP A 916 37.43 13.82 0.69
CA ASP A 916 38.33 14.09 -0.43
C ASP A 916 37.90 15.39 -1.12
N PHE A 917 38.68 15.89 -2.08
CA PHE A 917 38.22 16.99 -2.93
C PHE A 917 37.05 16.51 -3.81
N SER A 918 35.99 17.31 -3.91
CA SER A 918 34.80 16.98 -4.70
C SER A 918 35.08 17.18 -6.19
N THR A 919 35.79 18.27 -6.53
CA THR A 919 36.13 18.62 -7.90
C THR A 919 37.58 19.06 -8.04
N LEU A 920 38.23 18.65 -9.13
CA LEU A 920 39.53 19.17 -9.57
C LEU A 920 39.36 19.85 -10.94
N THR A 921 39.41 21.17 -10.96
CA THR A 921 39.29 21.97 -12.19
C THR A 921 40.67 22.33 -12.73
N ILE A 922 40.87 22.14 -14.03
CA ILE A 922 42.11 22.49 -14.74
C ILE A 922 41.85 23.73 -15.60
N ASP A 923 42.51 24.84 -15.27
CA ASP A 923 42.54 26.06 -16.10
C ASP A 923 43.94 26.20 -16.71
N GLY A 924 44.14 25.62 -17.88
CA GLY A 924 45.46 25.55 -18.51
C GLY A 924 45.55 24.64 -19.73
N ASN A 925 46.74 24.56 -20.31
CA ASN A 925 47.03 23.72 -21.49
C ASN A 925 47.84 22.45 -21.16
N GLY A 926 48.28 22.30 -19.90
CA GLY A 926 48.97 21.10 -19.42
C GLY A 926 48.07 19.88 -19.27
N SER A 927 48.69 18.75 -18.92
CA SER A 927 48.02 17.47 -18.71
C SER A 927 48.30 16.92 -17.32
N TYR A 928 47.24 16.76 -16.54
CA TYR A 928 47.29 16.38 -15.14
C TYR A 928 46.51 15.09 -14.88
N LYS A 929 47.02 14.27 -13.97
CA LYS A 929 46.28 13.16 -13.36
C LYS A 929 46.60 13.15 -11.88
N ILE A 930 45.64 13.57 -11.06
CA ILE A 930 45.77 13.70 -9.62
C ILE A 930 44.58 13.01 -8.96
N ASP A 931 44.85 12.24 -7.92
CA ASP A 931 43.86 11.58 -7.07
C ASP A 931 44.31 11.72 -5.59
N SER A 932 43.83 10.86 -4.69
CA SER A 932 44.15 10.87 -3.26
C SER A 932 44.39 9.46 -2.72
N TYR A 933 44.83 9.35 -1.47
CA TYR A 933 44.88 8.06 -0.77
C TYR A 933 43.50 7.46 -0.47
N TYR A 934 42.44 8.25 -0.40
CA TYR A 934 41.08 7.71 -0.25
C TYR A 934 40.71 6.84 -1.46
N LYS A 935 41.03 7.33 -2.66
CA LYS A 935 40.63 6.67 -3.91
C LYS A 935 41.56 5.54 -4.37
N TYR A 936 42.86 5.63 -4.09
CA TYR A 936 43.86 4.65 -4.56
C TYR A 936 44.92 4.26 -3.51
N GLY A 937 44.70 4.62 -2.25
CA GLY A 937 45.58 4.36 -1.12
C GLY A 937 45.03 3.32 -0.14
N TRP A 938 45.43 3.48 1.11
CA TRP A 938 45.03 2.63 2.24
C TRP A 938 44.28 3.41 3.34
N ALA A 939 44.19 4.73 3.20
CA ALA A 939 43.61 5.62 4.21
C ALA A 939 42.09 5.68 4.08
N ALA A 940 41.41 5.89 5.21
CA ALA A 940 39.94 5.98 5.27
C ALA A 940 39.40 7.27 4.65
N THR A 941 40.19 8.35 4.65
CA THR A 941 39.91 9.61 3.95
C THR A 941 41.21 10.15 3.31
N ALA A 942 41.10 11.21 2.52
CA ALA A 942 42.22 11.95 1.98
C ALA A 942 42.80 12.96 3.00
N ARG A 943 42.23 13.08 4.20
CA ARG A 943 42.75 13.99 5.23
C ARG A 943 44.16 13.56 5.62
N ALA A 944 45.03 14.53 5.84
CA ALA A 944 46.42 14.27 6.19
C ALA A 944 46.54 13.49 7.50
N ILE A 945 45.64 13.69 8.47
CA ILE A 945 45.64 12.94 9.73
C ILE A 945 45.57 11.42 9.52
N ASP A 946 44.80 10.95 8.53
CA ASP A 946 44.65 9.52 8.23
C ASP A 946 45.83 8.96 7.41
N ALA A 947 46.38 9.78 6.52
CA ALA A 947 47.40 9.36 5.56
C ALA A 947 48.86 9.59 6.03
N PHE A 948 49.08 10.66 6.79
CA PHE A 948 50.37 11.10 7.33
C PHE A 948 50.51 10.75 8.81
N GLY A 949 49.41 10.67 9.56
CA GLY A 949 49.39 10.45 11.01
C GLY A 949 49.40 11.73 11.86
N ALA A 950 49.36 12.89 11.20
CA ALA A 950 49.19 14.21 11.81
C ALA A 950 48.46 15.14 10.83
N GLY A 951 47.69 16.09 11.36
CA GLY A 951 46.87 17.01 10.58
C GLY A 951 45.65 17.49 11.36
N THR A 952 44.90 18.42 10.77
CA THR A 952 43.77 19.06 11.43
C THR A 952 42.50 18.22 11.29
N THR A 953 41.64 18.32 12.31
CA THR A 953 40.24 17.85 12.27
C THR A 953 39.26 19.02 12.21
N ASP A 954 39.76 20.26 12.22
CA ASP A 954 38.98 21.48 12.14
C ASP A 954 38.29 21.60 10.78
N LEU A 955 36.96 21.68 10.80
CA LEU A 955 36.16 21.76 9.59
C LEU A 955 36.45 23.04 8.80
N ASP A 956 36.66 24.17 9.47
CA ASP A 956 36.94 25.46 8.81
C ASP A 956 38.24 25.43 8.02
N GLU A 957 39.17 24.57 8.41
CA GLU A 957 40.44 24.37 7.71
C GLU A 957 40.36 23.30 6.62
N LEU A 958 39.56 22.25 6.84
CA LEU A 958 39.35 21.18 5.88
C LEU A 958 38.49 21.61 4.68
N GLN A 959 37.56 22.53 4.89
CA GLN A 959 36.63 22.97 3.86
C GLN A 959 37.19 24.06 2.92
N LYS A 960 38.41 24.54 3.18
CA LYS A 960 39.06 25.54 2.30
C LYS A 960 39.44 24.96 0.95
N ASP A 961 39.24 25.76 -0.09
CA ASP A 961 39.64 25.45 -1.45
C ASP A 961 41.09 25.83 -1.71
N TYR A 962 41.76 25.06 -2.56
CA TYR A 962 43.18 25.28 -2.88
C TYR A 962 43.41 25.46 -4.38
N GLU A 963 44.16 26.50 -4.74
CA GLU A 963 44.62 26.77 -6.09
C GLU A 963 46.12 26.48 -6.20
N ILE A 964 46.49 25.60 -7.13
CA ILE A 964 47.88 25.38 -7.53
C ILE A 964 48.18 26.28 -8.71
N ARG A 965 49.20 27.13 -8.61
CA ARG A 965 49.63 28.04 -9.67
C ARG A 965 50.98 27.60 -10.22
N PHE A 966 51.03 27.17 -11.48
CA PHE A 966 52.28 26.75 -12.13
C PHE A 966 53.11 27.96 -12.59
N THR A 967 53.98 28.46 -11.71
CA THR A 967 54.88 29.59 -11.98
C THR A 967 56.31 29.17 -12.33
N GLY A 968 56.64 27.89 -12.19
CA GLY A 968 57.99 27.35 -12.40
C GLY A 968 58.39 27.17 -13.86
N GLU A 969 59.67 27.46 -14.13
CA GLU A 969 60.36 27.14 -15.39
C GLU A 969 61.47 26.12 -15.09
N TYR A 970 61.65 25.11 -15.96
CA TYR A 970 62.84 24.25 -15.87
C TYR A 970 64.12 25.07 -16.08
N ASP A 971 65.13 24.81 -15.25
CA ASP A 971 66.48 25.31 -15.49
C ASP A 971 67.23 24.40 -16.49
N THR A 972 68.43 24.82 -16.87
CA THR A 972 69.38 23.96 -17.58
C THR A 972 69.67 22.72 -16.72
N PRO A 973 69.42 21.49 -17.21
CA PRO A 973 69.57 20.31 -16.38
C PRO A 973 71.04 20.01 -16.07
N ASP A 974 71.31 19.60 -14.83
CA ASP A 974 72.63 19.14 -14.42
C ASP A 974 72.88 17.72 -14.92
N THR A 975 74.10 17.43 -15.38
CA THR A 975 74.49 16.09 -15.83
C THR A 975 75.55 15.52 -14.90
N ILE A 976 75.22 14.44 -14.19
CA ILE A 976 76.11 13.72 -13.29
C ILE A 976 76.50 12.40 -13.97
N ILE A 977 77.81 12.16 -14.13
CA ILE A 977 78.34 10.95 -14.77
C ILE A 977 79.05 10.09 -13.72
N THR A 978 78.58 8.86 -13.54
CA THR A 978 79.16 7.89 -12.59
C THR A 978 79.51 6.61 -13.35
N GLY A 979 80.78 6.44 -13.74
CA GLY A 979 81.19 5.32 -14.58
C GLY A 979 80.65 5.42 -16.02
N THR A 980 79.85 4.46 -16.46
CA THR A 980 79.15 4.48 -17.77
C THR A 980 77.76 5.12 -17.70
N ASP A 981 77.31 5.45 -16.49
CA ASP A 981 75.94 5.81 -16.20
C ASP A 981 75.79 7.34 -16.17
N THR A 982 74.66 7.86 -16.68
CA THR A 982 74.40 9.31 -16.79
C THR A 982 73.07 9.65 -16.13
N LEU A 983 73.11 10.52 -15.12
CA LEU A 983 71.94 11.06 -14.44
C LEU A 983 71.73 12.52 -14.88
N ILE A 984 70.56 12.82 -15.42
CA ILE A 984 70.14 14.16 -15.86
C ILE A 984 69.15 14.70 -14.84
N VAL A 985 69.55 15.74 -14.11
CA VAL A 985 68.80 16.32 -12.99
C VAL A 985 68.12 17.61 -13.45
N TRP A 986 66.79 17.61 -13.50
CA TRP A 986 65.96 18.72 -13.96
C TRP A 986 65.51 19.57 -12.77
N ASN A 987 66.27 20.63 -12.50
CA ASN A 987 65.94 21.63 -11.48
C ASN A 987 64.88 22.62 -11.97
N ILE A 988 64.20 23.28 -11.03
CA ILE A 988 63.37 24.46 -11.30
C ILE A 988 64.22 25.72 -11.09
N LYS A 989 64.12 26.64 -12.04
CA LYS A 989 64.92 27.86 -12.11
C LYS A 989 64.67 28.78 -10.92
N GLU A 990 65.75 29.30 -10.34
CA GLU A 990 65.68 30.25 -9.22
C GLU A 990 64.85 31.49 -9.60
N GLY A 991 63.99 31.95 -8.67
CA GLY A 991 63.05 33.04 -8.91
C GLY A 991 61.75 32.62 -9.62
N THR A 992 61.55 31.33 -9.88
CA THR A 992 60.29 30.74 -10.37
C THR A 992 59.84 29.61 -9.44
N GLY A 993 58.55 29.27 -9.45
CA GLY A 993 57.99 28.23 -8.56
C GLY A 993 58.09 28.59 -7.07
N SER A 994 57.95 27.59 -6.20
CA SER A 994 58.04 27.76 -4.74
C SER A 994 58.96 26.72 -4.08
N MET A 995 59.34 26.95 -2.83
CA MET A 995 60.03 25.97 -2.00
C MET A 995 59.02 25.05 -1.32
N ALA A 996 59.30 23.75 -1.31
CA ALA A 996 58.55 22.74 -0.60
C ALA A 996 59.49 21.94 0.31
N THR A 997 58.93 21.30 1.34
CA THR A 997 59.71 20.37 2.15
C THR A 997 59.59 18.97 1.58
N ILE A 998 60.69 18.39 1.09
CA ILE A 998 60.75 16.96 0.79
C ILE A 998 61.21 16.23 2.05
N TYR A 999 60.37 15.32 2.57
CA TYR A 999 60.60 14.72 3.89
C TYR A 999 60.99 13.25 3.85
N ALA A 1000 60.68 12.54 2.76
CA ALA A 1000 61.15 11.17 2.55
C ALA A 1000 61.01 10.74 1.07
N ALA A 1001 61.65 9.62 0.74
CA ALA A 1001 61.54 8.94 -0.55
C ALA A 1001 61.39 7.42 -0.36
N ARG A 1002 60.86 6.71 -1.37
CA ARG A 1002 60.65 5.25 -1.27
C ARG A 1002 61.78 4.40 -1.85
N SER A 1003 62.28 4.75 -3.03
CA SER A 1003 63.24 3.92 -3.78
C SER A 1003 64.69 4.23 -3.43
N TYR A 1004 64.94 5.32 -2.69
CA TYR A 1004 66.25 5.78 -2.29
C TYR A 1004 66.18 6.50 -0.95
N ASN A 1005 67.34 6.77 -0.34
CA ASN A 1005 67.49 7.50 0.92
C ASN A 1005 67.68 9.01 0.63
N LEU A 1006 67.15 9.91 1.47
CA LEU A 1006 67.29 11.35 1.18
C LEU A 1006 68.74 11.82 1.17
N ALA A 1007 69.63 11.12 1.89
CA ALA A 1007 71.08 11.34 1.82
C ALA A 1007 71.64 11.27 0.39
N ASP A 1008 71.00 10.47 -0.47
CA ASP A 1008 71.38 10.21 -1.86
C ASP A 1008 70.54 11.02 -2.86
N HIS A 1009 69.63 11.88 -2.39
CA HIS A 1009 68.82 12.71 -3.28
C HIS A 1009 69.74 13.68 -4.07
N PRO A 1010 69.67 13.72 -5.43
CA PRO A 1010 70.60 14.51 -6.25
C PRO A 1010 70.60 16.02 -5.95
N MET A 1011 69.49 16.53 -5.44
CA MET A 1011 69.28 17.93 -5.04
C MET A 1011 69.40 18.18 -3.52
N ASN A 1012 69.86 17.20 -2.73
CA ASN A 1012 70.05 17.41 -1.30
C ASN A 1012 71.16 18.47 -1.07
N PRO A 1013 70.89 19.58 -0.38
CA PRO A 1013 71.89 20.61 -0.10
C PRO A 1013 72.99 20.13 0.86
N ASN A 1014 72.75 19.04 1.59
CA ASN A 1014 73.70 18.37 2.49
C ASN A 1014 73.83 16.87 2.11
N PRO A 1015 74.48 16.54 0.98
CA PRO A 1015 74.62 15.15 0.53
C PRO A 1015 75.22 14.25 1.62
N GLY A 1016 74.64 13.07 1.81
CA GLY A 1016 75.04 12.10 2.85
C GLY A 1016 74.29 12.23 4.18
N VAL A 1017 73.36 13.18 4.32
CA VAL A 1017 72.49 13.35 5.50
C VAL A 1017 71.04 12.99 5.12
N ASP A 1018 70.46 12.02 5.83
CA ASP A 1018 69.09 11.53 5.62
C ASP A 1018 68.07 12.29 6.47
N GLU A 1019 67.92 13.59 6.19
CA GLU A 1019 66.97 14.46 6.90
C GLU A 1019 66.13 15.26 5.88
N PRO A 1020 64.90 15.68 6.23
CA PRO A 1020 64.09 16.56 5.39
C PRO A 1020 64.84 17.82 4.96
N PHE A 1021 64.61 18.27 3.73
CA PHE A 1021 65.23 19.49 3.21
C PHE A 1021 64.29 20.25 2.27
N ALA A 1022 64.64 21.50 1.97
CA ALA A 1022 63.84 22.36 1.10
C ALA A 1022 64.21 22.13 -0.37
N ILE A 1023 63.21 21.86 -1.21
CA ILE A 1023 63.35 21.62 -2.65
C ILE A 1023 62.47 22.60 -3.43
N ARG A 1024 62.94 23.12 -4.57
CA ARG A 1024 62.16 24.03 -5.40
C ARG A 1024 61.28 23.25 -6.37
N ILE A 1025 59.97 23.51 -6.35
CA ILE A 1025 58.94 22.84 -7.14
C ILE A 1025 58.30 23.78 -8.17
N PRO A 1026 57.67 23.26 -9.24
CA PRO A 1026 57.24 24.09 -10.37
C PRO A 1026 55.96 24.92 -10.12
N PHE A 1027 55.40 24.90 -8.92
CA PHE A 1027 54.16 25.57 -8.60
C PHE A 1027 54.14 26.16 -7.20
N GLU A 1028 53.18 27.04 -6.95
CA GLU A 1028 52.78 27.56 -5.65
C GLU A 1028 51.43 26.98 -5.26
N VAL A 1029 51.16 26.82 -3.97
CA VAL A 1029 49.84 26.41 -3.45
C VAL A 1029 49.23 27.59 -2.72
N TRP A 1030 47.97 27.90 -3.01
CA TRP A 1030 47.24 29.03 -2.44
C TRP A 1030 45.93 28.54 -1.86
N SER A 1031 45.59 28.95 -0.63
CA SER A 1031 44.20 28.87 -0.17
C SER A 1031 43.41 30.00 -0.85
N ILE A 1032 42.27 29.65 -1.43
CA ILE A 1032 41.44 30.58 -2.20
C ILE A 1032 40.67 31.49 -1.24
N ASP A 1033 40.14 30.92 -0.16
CA ASP A 1033 39.24 31.57 0.79
C ASP A 1033 39.87 32.76 1.51
N ASP A 1034 41.15 32.65 1.88
CA ASP A 1034 41.90 33.74 2.53
C ASP A 1034 42.96 34.39 1.61
N ASN A 1035 43.01 33.97 0.33
CA ASN A 1035 43.95 34.43 -0.69
C ASN A 1035 45.41 34.46 -0.21
N ARG A 1036 45.86 33.37 0.41
CA ARG A 1036 47.20 33.24 0.99
C ARG A 1036 47.95 32.06 0.42
N GLN A 1037 49.24 32.24 0.13
CA GLN A 1037 50.12 31.14 -0.23
C GLN A 1037 50.41 30.27 1.00
N ILE A 1038 50.38 28.95 0.81
CA ILE A 1038 50.57 27.95 1.87
C ILE A 1038 51.80 27.07 1.62
N ASN A 1039 52.21 26.33 2.65
CA ASN A 1039 53.30 25.36 2.55
C ASN A 1039 52.80 24.02 1.97
N ILE A 1040 53.73 23.20 1.48
CA ILE A 1040 53.45 21.84 0.98
C ILE A 1040 54.57 20.87 1.36
N LEU A 1041 54.18 19.67 1.79
CA LEU A 1041 55.11 18.57 2.05
C LEU A 1041 55.08 17.55 0.91
N ILE A 1042 56.24 17.01 0.57
CA ILE A 1042 56.42 16.10 -0.57
C ILE A 1042 57.11 14.82 -0.13
N TYR A 1043 56.55 13.70 -0.59
CA TYR A 1043 57.16 12.39 -0.51
C TYR A 1043 57.41 11.87 -1.93
N ASP A 1044 58.68 11.67 -2.26
CA ASP A 1044 59.06 11.13 -3.57
C ASP A 1044 58.81 9.62 -3.60
N ARG A 1045 57.69 9.25 -4.20
CA ARG A 1045 57.22 7.86 -4.18
C ARG A 1045 57.86 7.00 -5.26
N LYS A 1046 58.17 7.56 -6.43
CA LYS A 1046 58.57 6.77 -7.60
C LYS A 1046 59.50 7.52 -8.55
N GLN A 1047 60.59 8.07 -8.01
CA GLN A 1047 61.85 8.26 -8.72
C GLN A 1047 62.94 7.35 -8.13
N ASP A 1048 63.97 7.03 -8.91
CA ASP A 1048 65.14 6.30 -8.44
C ASP A 1048 66.39 6.88 -9.11
N PRO A 1049 67.27 7.58 -8.38
CA PRO A 1049 68.50 8.15 -8.93
C PRO A 1049 69.56 7.09 -9.26
N THR A 1050 69.28 5.80 -9.00
CA THR A 1050 70.22 4.68 -9.17
C THR A 1050 69.77 3.61 -10.18
N ASP A 1051 68.54 3.68 -10.71
CA ASP A 1051 68.03 2.70 -11.69
C ASP A 1051 68.44 3.02 -13.13
N PHE A 1052 69.69 2.69 -13.48
CA PHE A 1052 70.24 2.90 -14.84
C PHE A 1052 69.87 1.79 -15.84
N SER A 1053 68.80 1.03 -15.59
CA SER A 1053 68.41 -0.13 -16.42
C SER A 1053 68.19 0.20 -17.91
N ASN A 1054 68.01 1.49 -18.27
CA ASN A 1054 67.90 2.01 -19.65
C ASN A 1054 69.01 3.02 -20.05
N GLY A 1055 70.14 3.08 -19.34
CA GLY A 1055 71.30 3.92 -19.69
C GLY A 1055 71.29 5.30 -19.01
N ALA A 1056 70.56 6.28 -19.56
CA ALA A 1056 70.45 7.62 -18.99
C ALA A 1056 69.12 7.80 -18.25
N ILE A 1057 69.15 8.34 -17.04
CA ILE A 1057 67.95 8.58 -16.21
C ILE A 1057 67.67 10.08 -16.16
N ASN A 1058 66.40 10.46 -16.29
CA ASN A 1058 65.94 11.82 -15.97
C ASN A 1058 65.37 11.81 -14.55
N PHE A 1059 65.89 12.68 -13.70
CA PHE A 1059 65.44 12.88 -12.32
C PHE A 1059 64.97 14.31 -12.18
N TYR A 1060 63.77 14.52 -11.66
CA TYR A 1060 63.11 15.82 -11.63
C TYR A 1060 62.94 16.31 -10.19
N ALA A 1061 63.00 17.62 -9.98
CA ALA A 1061 62.72 18.22 -8.68
C ALA A 1061 61.31 17.88 -8.18
N PHE A 1062 60.38 17.79 -9.13
CA PHE A 1062 59.05 17.24 -8.95
C PHE A 1062 58.76 16.34 -10.13
N ASN A 1063 58.50 15.05 -9.89
CA ASN A 1063 58.36 14.09 -10.98
C ASN A 1063 57.12 14.39 -11.85
N PRO A 1064 57.27 14.76 -13.15
CA PRO A 1064 56.13 14.99 -14.02
C PRO A 1064 55.47 13.68 -14.48
N ASN A 1065 56.15 12.54 -14.34
CA ASN A 1065 55.73 11.24 -14.84
C ASN A 1065 55.85 10.17 -13.74
N ASP A 1066 54.72 9.68 -13.22
CA ASP A 1066 54.60 8.71 -12.10
C ASP A 1066 54.44 9.38 -10.72
N ARG A 1067 54.24 8.57 -9.67
CA ARG A 1067 53.68 9.01 -8.38
C ARG A 1067 54.58 9.97 -7.58
N MET A 1068 54.02 11.13 -7.23
CA MET A 1068 54.42 11.97 -6.11
C MET A 1068 53.29 12.03 -5.09
N TYR A 1069 53.60 11.97 -3.79
CA TYR A 1069 52.61 12.24 -2.76
C TYR A 1069 52.85 13.60 -2.15
N CYS A 1070 51.80 14.40 -2.06
CA CYS A 1070 51.85 15.76 -1.56
C CYS A 1070 50.86 15.91 -0.42
N PHE A 1071 51.18 16.79 0.52
CA PHE A 1071 50.29 17.16 1.62
C PHE A 1071 50.21 18.68 1.72
N PHE A 1072 48.99 19.21 1.66
CA PHE A 1072 48.74 20.63 1.83
C PHE A 1072 48.87 20.99 3.31
N LEU A 1073 49.68 22.01 3.60
CA LEU A 1073 49.97 22.47 4.94
C LEU A 1073 49.47 23.91 5.06
N ASN A 1074 48.33 24.12 5.73
CA ASN A 1074 47.65 25.41 5.73
C ASN A 1074 48.29 26.46 6.66
N THR A 1075 49.61 26.59 6.64
CA THR A 1075 50.36 27.62 7.33
C THR A 1075 50.84 28.68 6.35
N ALA A 1076 51.21 29.86 6.85
CA ALA A 1076 51.74 30.92 5.98
C ALA A 1076 53.05 30.46 5.33
N TYR A 1077 53.10 30.53 3.99
CA TYR A 1077 54.24 30.09 3.21
C TYR A 1077 55.57 30.67 3.69
N HIS A 1078 56.59 29.82 3.79
CA HIS A 1078 57.97 30.22 4.05
C HIS A 1078 58.97 29.25 3.40
N GLU A 1079 60.18 29.73 3.13
CA GLU A 1079 61.21 28.92 2.45
C GLU A 1079 61.97 27.95 3.35
N ASN A 1080 61.73 27.99 4.67
CA ASN A 1080 62.38 27.10 5.63
C ASN A 1080 61.83 25.67 5.55
N VAL A 1081 62.67 24.69 5.91
CA VAL A 1081 62.27 23.28 6.06
C VAL A 1081 61.27 23.18 7.22
N VAL A 1082 60.13 22.53 6.97
CA VAL A 1082 59.13 22.21 8.00
C VAL A 1082 59.62 21.04 8.85
N ASP A 1083 59.57 21.17 10.17
CA ASP A 1083 59.82 20.06 11.09
C ASP A 1083 58.63 19.11 11.08
N ILE A 1084 58.80 17.94 10.46
CA ILE A 1084 57.73 16.93 10.33
C ILE A 1084 57.29 16.30 11.66
N ASN A 1085 58.02 16.55 12.75
CA ASN A 1085 57.63 16.13 14.11
C ASN A 1085 57.28 17.34 15.00
N GLY A 1086 57.23 18.54 14.42
CA GLY A 1086 56.90 19.79 15.11
C GLY A 1086 55.41 20.12 15.04
N PRO A 1087 54.94 21.15 15.77
CA PRO A 1087 53.51 21.50 15.84
C PRO A 1087 52.94 22.03 14.52
N GLU A 1088 53.77 22.38 13.53
CA GLU A 1088 53.27 22.89 12.25
C GLU A 1088 52.46 21.84 11.49
N VAL A 1089 52.82 20.55 11.60
CA VAL A 1089 52.12 19.48 10.87
C VAL A 1089 50.69 19.22 11.37
N ASP A 1090 50.31 19.77 12.52
CA ASP A 1090 48.94 19.73 13.02
C ASP A 1090 47.99 20.55 12.10
N SER A 1091 48.53 21.46 11.28
CA SER A 1091 47.78 22.22 10.27
C SER A 1091 47.77 21.56 8.88
N LEU A 1092 48.20 20.30 8.75
CA LEU A 1092 48.06 19.56 7.49
C LEU A 1092 46.58 19.27 7.22
N THR A 1093 46.12 19.56 6.00
CA THR A 1093 44.72 19.37 5.61
C THR A 1093 44.57 18.13 4.75
N TRP A 1094 45.11 18.15 3.53
CA TRP A 1094 44.78 17.16 2.51
C TRP A 1094 45.98 16.46 1.89
N ASN A 1095 45.83 15.17 1.63
CA ASN A 1095 46.73 14.38 0.80
C ASN A 1095 46.29 14.38 -0.66
N THR A 1096 47.28 14.55 -1.55
CA THR A 1096 47.10 14.37 -3.00
C THR A 1096 48.17 13.44 -3.58
N ILE A 1097 47.77 12.64 -4.57
CA ILE A 1097 48.63 11.73 -5.33
C ILE A 1097 48.70 12.20 -6.77
N TRP A 1098 49.90 12.57 -7.20
CA TRP A 1098 50.16 13.14 -8.51
C TRP A 1098 50.77 12.06 -9.39
N TRP A 1099 50.03 11.61 -10.40
CA TRP A 1099 50.45 10.55 -11.33
C TRP A 1099 51.05 11.10 -12.62
N LYS A 1100 50.58 12.29 -13.02
CA LYS A 1100 51.05 13.01 -14.20
C LYS A 1100 50.93 14.51 -13.95
N THR A 1101 51.99 15.24 -14.28
CA THR A 1101 52.08 16.68 -14.11
C THR A 1101 52.89 17.26 -15.26
N ASP A 1102 52.29 17.26 -16.44
CA ASP A 1102 52.89 17.81 -17.67
C ASP A 1102 52.39 19.25 -17.84
N TRP A 1103 53.00 20.19 -17.12
CA TRP A 1103 52.47 21.55 -16.98
C TRP A 1103 52.92 22.50 -18.09
N VAL A 1104 52.12 23.55 -18.30
CA VAL A 1104 52.54 24.76 -19.00
C VAL A 1104 52.57 25.91 -18.00
N THR A 1105 53.63 26.74 -18.02
CA THR A 1105 53.72 27.91 -17.14
C THR A 1105 52.51 28.82 -17.33
N GLY A 1106 51.82 29.12 -16.23
CA GLY A 1106 50.56 29.87 -16.20
C GLY A 1106 49.32 28.99 -15.96
N ASP A 1107 49.44 27.66 -16.03
CA ASP A 1107 48.35 26.75 -15.69
C ASP A 1107 47.95 26.87 -14.21
N LYS A 1108 46.67 26.64 -13.94
CA LYS A 1108 46.10 26.60 -12.60
C LYS A 1108 45.29 25.32 -12.38
N LEU A 1109 45.39 24.77 -11.18
CA LEU A 1109 44.54 23.66 -10.72
C LEU A 1109 43.76 24.11 -9.51
N ILE A 1110 42.45 23.89 -9.50
CA ILE A 1110 41.57 24.27 -8.39
C ILE A 1110 41.04 22.98 -7.78
N PHE A 1111 41.39 22.74 -6.52
CA PHE A 1111 40.85 21.69 -5.67
C PHE A 1111 39.70 22.30 -4.88
N GLN A 1112 38.49 21.79 -5.13
CA GLN A 1112 37.28 22.20 -4.42
C GLN A 1112 36.89 21.15 -3.39
N TYR A 1113 36.54 21.58 -2.18
CA TYR A 1113 36.06 20.73 -1.11
C TYR A 1113 34.66 21.20 -0.72
N ASP A 1114 33.69 20.28 -0.67
CA ASP A 1114 32.30 20.66 -0.38
C ASP A 1114 32.15 21.08 1.09
N ASN A 1115 31.60 22.27 1.31
CA ASN A 1115 31.19 22.76 2.61
C ASN A 1115 29.91 22.04 3.06
N PRO A 1116 29.92 21.33 4.20
CA PRO A 1116 28.72 20.69 4.71
C PRO A 1116 27.73 21.70 5.31
N ILE A 1117 26.50 21.25 5.55
CA ILE A 1117 25.49 22.01 6.28
C ILE A 1117 25.97 22.31 7.69
N VAL A 1118 25.93 23.58 8.05
CA VAL A 1118 26.05 24.09 9.42
C VAL A 1118 24.65 24.23 10.00
N PHE A 1119 24.27 23.25 10.84
CA PHE A 1119 22.97 23.23 11.50
C PHE A 1119 22.71 24.53 12.27
N GLY A 1120 21.47 25.02 12.22
CA GLY A 1120 21.14 26.30 12.86
C GLY A 1120 21.59 27.55 12.10
N THR A 1121 22.50 27.44 11.12
CA THR A 1121 23.01 28.59 10.35
C THR A 1121 22.57 28.58 8.89
N ASP A 1122 22.73 27.47 8.15
CA ASP A 1122 22.40 27.46 6.72
C ASP A 1122 20.89 27.67 6.45
N ARG A 1123 20.57 28.64 5.59
CA ARG A 1123 19.20 29.01 5.20
C ARG A 1123 19.09 29.30 3.70
N PHE A 1124 18.06 28.74 3.08
CA PHE A 1124 17.78 28.95 1.65
C PHE A 1124 16.36 29.48 1.46
N ARG A 1125 16.19 30.52 0.65
CA ARG A 1125 14.88 31.14 0.38
C ARG A 1125 14.49 31.12 -1.08
N PHE A 1126 13.19 31.04 -1.33
CA PHE A 1126 12.60 31.16 -2.66
C PHE A 1126 11.16 31.70 -2.57
N ASN A 1127 10.64 32.15 -3.71
CA ASN A 1127 9.28 32.66 -3.84
C ASN A 1127 8.54 31.93 -4.96
N SER A 1128 7.23 31.74 -4.79
CA SER A 1128 6.35 31.28 -5.86
C SER A 1128 5.52 32.42 -6.44
N THR A 1129 4.83 32.19 -7.55
CA THR A 1129 3.83 33.12 -8.10
C THR A 1129 2.42 32.63 -7.77
N ALA A 1130 1.63 33.46 -7.09
CA ALA A 1130 0.22 33.13 -6.79
C ALA A 1130 -0.67 33.18 -8.05
N PRO A 1131 -1.68 32.30 -8.16
CA PRO A 1131 -2.79 32.48 -9.08
C PRO A 1131 -3.46 33.83 -8.89
N SER A 1132 -3.82 34.49 -10.00
CA SER A 1132 -4.46 35.80 -9.95
C SER A 1132 -5.67 35.90 -10.86
N TYR A 1133 -6.67 36.69 -10.44
CA TYR A 1133 -7.88 36.96 -11.21
C TYR A 1133 -7.91 38.38 -11.77
N SER A 1134 -8.21 38.52 -13.05
CA SER A 1134 -8.45 39.79 -13.73
C SER A 1134 -9.81 39.83 -14.41
N LYS A 1135 -10.68 40.73 -13.96
CA LYS A 1135 -12.00 40.96 -14.58
C LYS A 1135 -11.88 41.43 -16.04
N ASP A 1136 -10.89 42.28 -16.34
CA ASP A 1136 -10.68 42.78 -17.71
C ASP A 1136 -10.25 41.65 -18.65
N LEU A 1137 -9.41 40.74 -18.16
CA LEU A 1137 -9.04 39.52 -18.87
C LEU A 1137 -10.27 38.63 -19.09
N ALA A 1138 -11.07 38.39 -18.05
CA ALA A 1138 -12.31 37.62 -18.15
C ALA A 1138 -13.26 38.20 -19.22
N ILE A 1139 -13.41 39.52 -19.28
CA ILE A 1139 -14.22 40.21 -20.31
C ILE A 1139 -13.65 39.95 -21.70
N SER A 1140 -12.33 40.07 -21.88
CA SER A 1140 -11.68 39.83 -23.17
C SER A 1140 -11.82 38.38 -23.67
N GLN A 1141 -11.75 37.42 -22.73
CA GLN A 1141 -11.85 35.98 -22.95
C GLN A 1141 -13.29 35.50 -23.20
N THR A 1142 -14.31 36.33 -23.01
CA THR A 1142 -15.67 36.00 -23.47
C THR A 1142 -15.77 35.75 -24.98
N ASN A 1143 -14.72 36.14 -25.74
CA ASN A 1143 -14.60 35.80 -27.14
C ASN A 1143 -14.34 34.31 -27.41
N GLU A 1144 -13.72 33.61 -26.47
CA GLU A 1144 -13.36 32.20 -26.53
C GLU A 1144 -14.53 31.27 -26.18
N ILE A 1145 -15.62 31.82 -25.61
CA ILE A 1145 -16.86 31.08 -25.39
C ILE A 1145 -17.34 30.45 -26.68
N ASN A 1146 -17.51 29.13 -26.66
CA ASN A 1146 -17.92 28.34 -27.81
C ASN A 1146 -18.91 27.23 -27.40
N VAL A 1147 -19.38 26.45 -28.37
CA VAL A 1147 -20.27 25.32 -28.18
C VAL A 1147 -19.86 24.16 -29.08
N PHE A 1148 -19.79 22.94 -28.54
CA PHE A 1148 -19.36 21.74 -29.25
C PHE A 1148 -20.20 20.50 -28.90
N PRO A 1149 -20.34 19.52 -29.81
CA PRO A 1149 -20.02 19.63 -31.22
C PRO A 1149 -20.95 20.64 -31.91
N ASN A 1150 -20.40 21.41 -32.85
CA ASN A 1150 -21.17 22.38 -33.64
C ASN A 1150 -20.64 22.40 -35.09
N PRO A 1151 -21.35 21.79 -36.06
CA PRO A 1151 -22.68 21.22 -35.92
C PRO A 1151 -22.71 19.96 -35.04
N TYR A 1152 -23.79 19.79 -34.28
CA TYR A 1152 -24.18 18.49 -33.73
C TYR A 1152 -24.71 17.64 -34.89
N TYR A 1153 -24.09 16.48 -35.13
CA TYR A 1153 -24.41 15.62 -36.29
C TYR A 1153 -24.81 14.21 -35.85
N GLY A 1154 -26.06 14.06 -35.43
CA GLY A 1154 -26.66 12.80 -34.99
C GLY A 1154 -26.19 12.35 -33.60
N VAL A 1155 -24.89 12.45 -33.33
CA VAL A 1155 -24.21 11.90 -32.16
C VAL A 1155 -23.10 12.82 -31.65
N ASN A 1156 -22.85 12.75 -30.35
CA ASN A 1156 -21.66 13.25 -29.69
C ASN A 1156 -20.90 12.05 -29.09
N SER A 1157 -19.56 12.07 -29.15
CA SER A 1157 -18.74 10.93 -28.73
C SER A 1157 -18.88 10.57 -27.24
N GLU A 1158 -19.39 11.52 -26.44
CA GLU A 1158 -19.62 11.36 -25.00
C GLU A 1158 -21.05 10.87 -24.68
N GLU A 1159 -21.85 10.50 -25.68
CA GLU A 1159 -23.22 10.01 -25.48
C GLU A 1159 -23.23 8.51 -25.18
N LEU A 1160 -23.81 8.14 -24.03
CA LEU A 1160 -23.91 6.73 -23.62
C LEU A 1160 -24.88 5.93 -24.49
N ASN A 1161 -25.90 6.60 -25.03
CA ASN A 1161 -26.90 6.01 -25.92
C ASN A 1161 -27.65 7.12 -26.67
N LYS A 1162 -28.45 6.71 -27.65
CA LYS A 1162 -29.22 7.60 -28.53
C LYS A 1162 -30.27 8.50 -27.86
N TYR A 1163 -30.56 8.29 -26.58
CA TYR A 1163 -31.51 9.11 -25.79
C TYR A 1163 -30.83 10.21 -24.98
N ASN A 1164 -29.50 10.13 -24.78
CA ASN A 1164 -28.73 11.11 -24.02
C ASN A 1164 -28.00 12.07 -24.96
N ARG A 1165 -28.76 12.94 -25.63
CA ARG A 1165 -28.22 13.85 -26.66
C ARG A 1165 -27.81 15.18 -26.05
N PHE A 1166 -26.61 15.69 -26.35
CA PHE A 1166 -26.21 17.00 -25.85
C PHE A 1166 -25.13 17.73 -26.66
N VAL A 1167 -25.13 19.05 -26.52
CA VAL A 1167 -24.00 19.93 -26.83
C VAL A 1167 -23.50 20.59 -25.54
N THR A 1168 -22.22 20.97 -25.53
CA THR A 1168 -21.53 21.57 -24.40
C THR A 1168 -21.08 22.98 -24.77
N PHE A 1169 -21.54 23.98 -24.03
CA PHE A 1169 -20.93 25.31 -24.04
C PHE A 1169 -19.64 25.27 -23.21
N SER A 1170 -18.59 25.96 -23.67
CA SER A 1170 -17.27 25.98 -23.03
C SER A 1170 -16.79 27.39 -22.73
N HIS A 1171 -15.79 27.49 -21.85
CA HIS A 1171 -15.13 28.72 -21.45
C HIS A 1171 -16.09 29.78 -20.86
N LEU A 1172 -17.16 29.31 -20.20
CA LEU A 1172 -18.13 30.18 -19.52
C LEU A 1172 -17.58 30.63 -18.15
N PRO A 1173 -17.90 31.85 -17.69
CA PRO A 1173 -17.64 32.23 -16.30
C PRO A 1173 -18.57 31.49 -15.33
N ASN A 1174 -18.28 31.56 -14.03
CA ASN A 1174 -19.04 30.87 -12.98
C ASN A 1174 -20.56 31.12 -13.04
N LYS A 1175 -20.96 32.33 -13.45
CA LYS A 1175 -22.37 32.70 -13.64
C LYS A 1175 -22.66 33.15 -15.07
N ALA A 1176 -23.58 32.44 -15.71
CA ALA A 1176 -24.08 32.80 -17.03
C ALA A 1176 -25.56 32.40 -17.17
N LYS A 1177 -26.30 33.14 -17.99
CA LYS A 1177 -27.66 32.78 -18.40
C LYS A 1177 -27.70 32.57 -19.91
N ILE A 1178 -28.00 31.35 -20.33
CA ILE A 1178 -28.02 30.94 -21.73
C ILE A 1178 -29.48 30.84 -22.18
N ARG A 1179 -29.88 31.73 -23.09
CA ARG A 1179 -31.19 31.69 -23.74
C ARG A 1179 -31.06 31.20 -25.17
N ILE A 1180 -31.68 30.08 -25.48
CA ILE A 1180 -31.59 29.45 -26.79
C ILE A 1180 -32.87 29.74 -27.57
N PHE A 1181 -32.72 30.28 -28.77
CA PHE A 1181 -33.80 30.65 -29.68
C PHE A 1181 -33.70 29.86 -30.99
N ASN A 1182 -34.82 29.60 -31.63
CA ASN A 1182 -34.82 29.18 -33.04
C ASN A 1182 -34.63 30.41 -33.98
N LEU A 1183 -34.47 30.18 -35.29
CA LEU A 1183 -34.31 31.28 -36.27
C LEU A 1183 -35.50 32.25 -36.35
N ALA A 1184 -36.68 31.87 -35.86
CA ALA A 1184 -37.85 32.76 -35.80
C ALA A 1184 -37.85 33.66 -34.54
N GLY A 1185 -36.86 33.52 -33.65
CA GLY A 1185 -36.76 34.28 -32.41
C GLY A 1185 -37.62 33.72 -31.27
N VAL A 1186 -38.15 32.50 -31.39
CA VAL A 1186 -38.92 31.84 -30.33
C VAL A 1186 -37.95 31.23 -29.32
N LEU A 1187 -38.15 31.52 -28.03
CA LEU A 1187 -37.37 30.94 -26.94
C LEU A 1187 -37.65 29.43 -26.83
N VAL A 1188 -36.58 28.64 -26.87
CA VAL A 1188 -36.62 27.18 -26.84
C VAL A 1188 -36.28 26.65 -25.44
N LYS A 1189 -35.21 27.17 -24.83
CA LYS A 1189 -34.71 26.76 -23.51
C LYS A 1189 -34.00 27.92 -22.85
N THR A 1190 -34.15 28.05 -21.53
CA THR A 1190 -33.26 28.86 -20.69
C THR A 1190 -32.46 27.94 -19.78
N ILE A 1191 -31.15 28.19 -19.68
CA ILE A 1191 -30.24 27.49 -18.78
C ILE A 1191 -29.59 28.55 -17.88
N ASP A 1192 -29.77 28.38 -16.57
CA ASP A 1192 -29.13 29.21 -15.55
C ASP A 1192 -27.91 28.47 -15.01
N LYS A 1193 -26.72 29.00 -15.30
CA LYS A 1193 -25.45 28.47 -14.82
C LYS A 1193 -25.01 29.23 -13.57
N ASN A 1194 -24.65 28.50 -12.52
CA ASN A 1194 -24.16 29.05 -11.25
C ASN A 1194 -23.28 28.02 -10.53
N ASP A 1195 -22.18 27.64 -11.17
CA ASP A 1195 -21.21 26.66 -10.68
C ASP A 1195 -19.82 27.02 -11.24
N ALA A 1196 -18.75 26.49 -10.64
CA ALA A 1196 -17.37 26.85 -10.98
C ALA A 1196 -16.84 26.25 -12.30
N SER A 1197 -17.54 25.28 -12.91
CA SER A 1197 -17.08 24.68 -14.17
C SER A 1197 -17.17 25.68 -15.31
N GLN A 1198 -16.23 25.69 -16.25
CA GLN A 1198 -16.39 26.50 -17.47
C GLN A 1198 -17.32 25.86 -18.52
N PHE A 1199 -17.87 24.67 -18.23
CA PHE A 1199 -18.70 23.90 -19.15
C PHE A 1199 -20.18 23.90 -18.74
N GLN A 1200 -21.07 23.97 -19.72
CA GLN A 1200 -22.51 23.81 -19.51
C GLN A 1200 -23.13 22.98 -20.62
N ARG A 1201 -23.79 21.87 -20.28
CA ARG A 1201 -24.49 21.04 -21.26
C ARG A 1201 -25.91 21.53 -21.53
N TRP A 1202 -26.32 21.41 -22.79
CA TRP A 1202 -27.72 21.47 -23.22
C TRP A 1202 -28.12 20.11 -23.77
N ASP A 1203 -29.11 19.49 -23.13
CA ASP A 1203 -29.75 18.20 -23.43
C ASP A 1203 -30.50 18.14 -24.78
N LEU A 1204 -30.35 19.16 -25.63
CA LEU A 1204 -31.10 19.34 -26.87
C LEU A 1204 -32.62 19.21 -26.69
N ALA A 1205 -33.13 19.53 -25.50
CA ALA A 1205 -34.55 19.58 -25.21
C ALA A 1205 -35.02 21.03 -25.02
N ASN A 1206 -36.29 21.27 -25.31
CA ASN A 1206 -36.93 22.54 -25.01
C ASN A 1206 -37.27 22.66 -23.51
N GLN A 1207 -37.87 23.78 -23.12
CA GLN A 1207 -38.26 24.04 -21.73
C GLN A 1207 -39.20 22.99 -21.13
N SER A 1208 -39.98 22.30 -21.97
CA SER A 1208 -40.91 21.23 -21.59
C SER A 1208 -40.27 19.84 -21.59
N GLY A 1209 -38.96 19.72 -21.82
CA GLY A 1209 -38.24 18.44 -21.88
C GLY A 1209 -38.44 17.66 -23.19
N LEU A 1210 -38.97 18.29 -24.25
CA LEU A 1210 -39.14 17.64 -25.55
C LEU A 1210 -37.93 17.89 -26.45
N PRO A 1211 -37.41 16.87 -27.18
CA PRO A 1211 -36.29 17.03 -28.10
C PRO A 1211 -36.55 18.11 -29.16
N VAL A 1212 -35.53 18.91 -29.46
CA VAL A 1212 -35.62 19.95 -30.48
C VAL A 1212 -35.42 19.40 -31.90
N ALA A 1213 -36.03 20.03 -32.90
CA ALA A 1213 -35.91 19.62 -34.29
C ALA A 1213 -34.52 19.92 -34.88
N SER A 1214 -34.15 19.23 -35.96
CA SER A 1214 -32.98 19.63 -36.75
C SER A 1214 -33.14 21.05 -37.29
N GLY A 1215 -32.13 21.89 -37.11
CA GLY A 1215 -32.19 23.30 -37.50
C GLY A 1215 -31.06 24.13 -36.92
N LEU A 1216 -31.10 25.43 -37.22
CA LEU A 1216 -30.20 26.43 -36.67
C LEU A 1216 -30.84 27.10 -35.45
N TYR A 1217 -30.04 27.25 -34.40
CA TYR A 1217 -30.40 27.89 -33.14
C TYR A 1217 -29.42 29.02 -32.83
N ILE A 1218 -29.87 29.99 -32.03
CA ILE A 1218 -29.07 31.12 -31.55
C ILE A 1218 -29.05 31.04 -30.03
N ALA A 1219 -27.86 30.94 -29.44
CA ALA A 1219 -27.67 31.06 -28.00
C ALA A 1219 -27.26 32.50 -27.66
N TYR A 1220 -28.09 33.18 -26.88
CA TYR A 1220 -27.79 34.47 -26.26
C TYR A 1220 -27.35 34.24 -24.83
N ILE A 1221 -26.08 34.52 -24.55
CA ILE A 1221 -25.41 34.25 -23.28
C ILE A 1221 -25.21 35.57 -22.54
N GLU A 1222 -25.88 35.73 -21.41
CA GLU A 1222 -25.76 36.88 -20.51
C GLU A 1222 -24.77 36.55 -19.40
N MET A 1223 -23.76 37.38 -19.20
CA MET A 1223 -22.75 37.24 -18.13
C MET A 1223 -22.84 38.45 -17.20
N PRO A 1224 -23.79 38.44 -16.25
CA PRO A 1224 -24.13 39.63 -15.47
C PRO A 1224 -22.95 40.16 -14.65
N ASP A 1225 -22.13 39.28 -14.08
CA ASP A 1225 -20.99 39.64 -13.24
C ASP A 1225 -19.89 40.36 -14.05
N LEU A 1226 -19.74 39.99 -15.32
CA LEU A 1226 -18.82 40.62 -16.28
C LEU A 1226 -19.43 41.84 -17.00
N GLY A 1227 -20.75 42.03 -16.91
CA GLY A 1227 -21.45 43.14 -17.58
C GLY A 1227 -21.47 43.05 -19.10
N THR A 1228 -21.29 41.85 -19.67
CA THR A 1228 -21.19 41.62 -21.12
C THR A 1228 -22.08 40.46 -21.58
N THR A 1229 -22.21 40.30 -22.91
CA THR A 1229 -23.05 39.27 -23.54
C THR A 1229 -22.35 38.65 -24.74
N LYS A 1230 -22.66 37.39 -25.06
CA LYS A 1230 -22.14 36.69 -26.24
C LYS A 1230 -23.30 36.06 -27.02
N ILE A 1231 -23.17 36.03 -28.34
CA ILE A 1231 -24.12 35.36 -29.24
C ILE A 1231 -23.39 34.24 -29.97
N LEU A 1232 -23.92 33.02 -29.89
CA LEU A 1232 -23.44 31.86 -30.65
C LEU A 1232 -24.53 31.33 -31.59
N LYS A 1233 -24.10 30.76 -32.70
CA LYS A 1233 -24.97 30.04 -33.65
C LYS A 1233 -24.70 28.55 -33.51
N ILE A 1234 -25.76 27.76 -33.38
CA ILE A 1234 -25.69 26.31 -33.14
C ILE A 1234 -26.44 25.61 -34.26
N ALA A 1235 -25.80 24.65 -34.91
CA ALA A 1235 -26.44 23.79 -35.90
C ALA A 1235 -26.70 22.41 -35.30
N ILE A 1236 -27.97 22.00 -35.27
CA ILE A 1236 -28.38 20.68 -34.77
C ILE A 1236 -28.94 19.86 -35.93
N ILE A 1237 -28.37 18.68 -36.15
CA ILE A 1237 -28.88 17.69 -37.09
C ILE A 1237 -29.19 16.43 -36.27
N GLN A 1238 -30.45 16.24 -35.92
CA GLN A 1238 -30.92 15.06 -35.20
C GLN A 1238 -30.89 13.83 -36.13
N GLU A 1239 -30.59 12.66 -35.56
CA GLU A 1239 -30.79 11.38 -36.24
C GLU A 1239 -32.29 11.10 -36.50
N GLN A 1240 -32.57 10.27 -37.50
CA GLN A 1240 -33.93 9.83 -37.80
C GLN A 1240 -34.46 9.00 -36.61
N GLN A 1241 -35.50 9.50 -35.93
CA GLN A 1241 -36.13 8.75 -34.84
C GLN A 1241 -36.92 7.56 -35.42
N ILE A 1242 -36.45 6.35 -35.14
CA ILE A 1242 -37.10 5.08 -35.48
C ILE A 1242 -37.45 4.37 -34.17
N LEU A 1243 -38.68 3.85 -34.06
CA LEU A 1243 -39.10 3.00 -32.94
C LEU A 1243 -38.30 1.70 -33.00
N ASP A 1244 -37.57 1.36 -31.93
CA ASP A 1244 -36.69 0.18 -31.93
C ASP A 1244 -37.46 -1.15 -32.01
N ARG A 1245 -38.72 -1.19 -31.56
CA ARG A 1245 -39.65 -2.31 -31.76
C ARG A 1245 -41.10 -1.78 -31.78
N PHE A 1246 -41.93 -2.40 -32.61
CA PHE A 1246 -43.40 -2.27 -32.58
C PHE A 1246 -44.02 -3.31 -31.67
#